data_AF-A0A9D5R9D1-F1
#
_entry.id   AF-A0A9D5R9D1-F1
#
_cell.length_a   1.000
_cell.length_b   1.000
_cell.length_c   1.000
_cell.angle_alpha   90.00
_cell.angle_beta   90.00
_cell.angle_gamma   90.00
#
_symmetry.space_group_name_H-M   'P 1'
#
loop_
_entity.id
_entity.type
_entity.pdbx_description
1 polymer ?
#
loop_
_entity_poly.entity_id
_entity_poly.type
_entity_poly.pdbx_seq_one_letter_code
_entity_poly.pdbx_strand_id
1 'polypeptide(L)'
;MKRITVLIMILCMIFTSGVYANEFNASVEIYNHKDKSVWYLCGIDDQMSAGKSASLLVYDSEDKIVYVAQTVVDGNGRYEFKIVINNKVLEEEIYNYDIRLSIDGVDKSDSVTYSVVNNNNVYTIRACSSSISQALKTGDYIKIIIDIAKKYALPYESMTPIVAGYNENEELIFNYIMPSIEVSGSESTIELETGQKVGDDVKYVKVFLIDNLEQMTSLAESYATQVGNFINIYVSPDGSDENEGNIEYPVATLEKASGLAAAYVKAYQMPVNIIFDEGTYFFDSTVILGDEFSGTETCPITYCAKEGAEVIFSAGKTVDHMFISSGFENSLKQRFPENARDKIVEIDLSEVILNENMWKVDESQSDNTYNRMLPTQIYINNSRQRVCRWPNTGYNLIGNVIDVGGKKQNVWSGISDQLSEEYKGGTFVFSQQEPLNWENVKDGFLIGYTGNDYYGQWVGLSSIDKSQNRLTLSKWTDYGLTEGKRWAVCNIPEEVDLPGEWYLDFDSKKAYLYPEKEICSSDVISVMGSADDLIRLTNVSHINFRNIIFEKTNGNAMYISNSSNIEITGCEFRHIGRTGVYIRSSEDILLKKCYIHTNEYMPFAAINCGDSRTLKNANIEVTDNLIRNSSLGYLTVSETTTDSSCGFKFTNNTFSGSTTTALILNATETYANYNEVYNMLREGYDAGAIYMGRLFNKFDSEICYNYIHDYGHLDDDFEANFSANGIFLDDLESGIKVIGNIIVANNNNNTIGVKIGGGAYNAVKYNIFANMYRPILLEARQAIMEDNNILTDVTWKDMLFNFPDTFGSNTANLVLNTTTWNDFDQLDISVDHGVFAKQPWINEHAGVYKLLSEIISDRRYNARGNDIDGNIKYLVAEADSLSSRMTQYAKNANISYDVSEEDVFVNEEEQDYRISNEAKSKYNFFGVPDETFDINNIGSNLVNDTEDDFYMNYPENDAEVIKDNCYLSCSNSDFADLYVFEVAEDDNFNNVIFNKESINNCIQVNGLEDGKTYYWRVSAKNLSRRVNKSYFSNSGVYSFTVQ
;
A
#
# COMPACT_ATOMS: atom_id res chain seq x y z
N MET A 1 -40.18 -10.11 4.17
CA MET A 1 -41.10 -11.01 3.43
C MET A 1 -40.32 -12.17 2.79
N LYS A 2 -40.03 -12.17 1.48
CA LYS A 2 -39.49 -13.36 0.77
C LYS A 2 -38.18 -13.96 1.34
N ARG A 3 -37.25 -13.13 1.83
CA ARG A 3 -36.02 -13.54 2.56
C ARG A 3 -36.28 -14.33 3.85
N ILE A 4 -37.39 -14.02 4.53
CA ILE A 4 -37.67 -14.51 5.89
C ILE A 4 -38.23 -15.94 5.83
N THR A 5 -38.97 -16.29 4.79
CA THR A 5 -39.43 -17.66 4.54
C THR A 5 -38.27 -18.66 4.42
N VAL A 6 -37.18 -18.27 3.73
CA VAL A 6 -35.99 -19.12 3.53
C VAL A 6 -35.19 -19.27 4.83
N LEU A 7 -34.98 -18.17 5.57
CA LEU A 7 -34.32 -18.23 6.88
C LEU A 7 -35.09 -19.12 7.87
N ILE A 8 -36.43 -19.01 7.89
CA ILE A 8 -37.31 -19.86 8.69
C ILE A 8 -37.22 -21.33 8.26
N MET A 9 -37.10 -21.64 6.96
CA MET A 9 -36.88 -23.02 6.51
C MET A 9 -35.56 -23.60 7.01
N ILE A 10 -34.45 -22.87 6.85
CA ILE A 10 -33.11 -23.33 7.26
C ILE A 10 -33.08 -23.57 8.78
N LEU A 11 -33.61 -22.63 9.57
CA LEU A 11 -33.71 -22.80 11.02
C LEU A 11 -34.59 -24.00 11.40
N CYS A 12 -35.76 -24.18 10.76
CA CYS A 12 -36.61 -25.35 10.98
C CYS A 12 -35.91 -26.67 10.64
N MET A 13 -35.09 -26.72 9.58
CA MET A 13 -34.31 -27.91 9.21
C MET A 13 -33.24 -28.24 10.26
N ILE A 14 -32.55 -27.22 10.79
CA ILE A 14 -31.56 -27.35 11.88
C ILE A 14 -32.22 -27.80 13.19
N PHE A 15 -33.42 -27.31 13.51
CA PHE A 15 -34.14 -27.76 14.70
C PHE A 15 -34.65 -29.20 14.59
N THR A 16 -35.00 -29.67 13.38
CA THR A 16 -35.47 -31.06 13.16
C THR A 16 -34.35 -32.10 13.04
N SER A 17 -33.08 -31.70 12.91
CA SER A 17 -31.93 -32.62 12.99
C SER A 17 -31.48 -32.90 14.44
N GLY A 18 -32.21 -32.41 15.45
CA GLY A 18 -32.02 -32.78 16.86
C GLY A 18 -30.83 -32.10 17.57
N VAL A 19 -30.15 -31.17 16.91
CA VAL A 19 -28.83 -30.66 17.34
C VAL A 19 -28.88 -29.80 18.61
N TYR A 20 -30.00 -29.12 18.91
CA TYR A 20 -30.17 -28.31 20.13
C TYR A 20 -31.57 -28.42 20.73
N ALA A 21 -31.84 -29.50 21.47
CA ALA A 21 -33.15 -29.79 22.06
C ALA A 21 -33.34 -29.31 23.52
N ASN A 22 -32.36 -28.62 24.12
CA ASN A 22 -32.49 -28.02 25.46
C ASN A 22 -31.90 -26.60 25.47
N GLU A 23 -32.67 -25.65 25.96
CA GLU A 23 -32.29 -24.25 26.23
C GLU A 23 -32.02 -23.34 25.00
N PHE A 24 -33.07 -23.02 24.24
CA PHE A 24 -33.08 -21.85 23.33
C PHE A 24 -34.17 -20.84 23.71
N ASN A 25 -33.83 -19.92 24.62
CA ASN A 25 -34.59 -18.68 24.89
C ASN A 25 -33.94 -17.48 24.17
N ALA A 26 -33.46 -17.68 22.94
CA ALA A 26 -32.85 -16.63 22.13
C ALA A 26 -33.88 -16.01 21.18
N SER A 27 -34.15 -14.72 21.34
CA SER A 27 -34.84 -13.91 20.33
C SER A 27 -33.85 -13.52 19.23
N VAL A 28 -34.11 -13.92 17.99
CA VAL A 28 -33.28 -13.46 16.85
C VAL A 28 -33.88 -12.16 16.32
N GLU A 29 -33.09 -11.08 16.38
CA GLU A 29 -33.45 -9.81 15.74
C GLU A 29 -33.22 -9.89 14.23
N ILE A 30 -34.26 -9.54 13.46
CA ILE A 30 -34.23 -9.54 12.00
C ILE A 30 -34.39 -8.10 11.53
N TYR A 31 -33.32 -7.50 11.01
CA TYR A 31 -33.34 -6.14 10.51
C TYR A 31 -33.95 -6.05 9.11
N ASN A 32 -35.09 -5.37 8.97
CA ASN A 32 -35.72 -5.14 7.68
C ASN A 32 -35.11 -3.92 6.98
N HIS A 33 -34.07 -4.16 6.18
CA HIS A 33 -33.36 -3.12 5.42
C HIS A 33 -34.24 -2.25 4.49
N LYS A 34 -35.49 -2.64 4.19
CA LYS A 34 -36.37 -1.88 3.29
C LYS A 34 -37.15 -0.76 3.99
N ASP A 35 -37.46 -0.91 5.28
CA ASP A 35 -38.21 0.08 6.08
C ASP A 35 -37.53 0.42 7.41
N LYS A 36 -36.36 -0.17 7.68
CA LYS A 36 -35.54 -0.01 8.90
C LYS A 36 -36.22 -0.50 10.19
N SER A 37 -37.28 -1.30 10.10
CA SER A 37 -37.88 -1.93 11.28
C SER A 37 -37.08 -3.16 11.75
N VAL A 38 -37.05 -3.39 13.07
CA VAL A 38 -36.49 -4.59 13.69
C VAL A 38 -37.65 -5.53 14.01
N TRP A 39 -37.56 -6.79 13.55
CA TRP A 39 -38.56 -7.83 13.83
C TRP A 39 -37.96 -8.87 14.77
N TYR A 40 -38.78 -9.45 15.63
CA TYR A 40 -38.33 -10.41 16.63
C TYR A 40 -38.83 -11.82 16.29
N LEU A 41 -37.89 -12.76 16.17
CA LEU A 41 -38.17 -14.18 16.03
C LEU A 41 -38.20 -14.83 17.41
N CYS A 42 -39.34 -15.38 17.81
CA CYS A 42 -39.45 -16.18 19.04
C CYS A 42 -39.95 -17.59 18.72
N GLY A 43 -39.18 -18.59 19.11
CA GLY A 43 -39.66 -19.96 19.22
C GLY A 43 -40.54 -20.11 20.45
N ILE A 44 -41.68 -20.79 20.31
CA ILE A 44 -42.37 -21.39 21.46
C ILE A 44 -42.04 -22.88 21.42
N ASP A 45 -41.12 -23.30 22.28
CA ASP A 45 -40.80 -24.71 22.47
C ASP A 45 -41.83 -25.40 23.36
N ASP A 46 -42.09 -26.68 23.08
CA ASP A 46 -42.62 -27.62 24.06
C ASP A 46 -42.21 -29.06 23.69
N GLN A 47 -40.93 -29.28 23.37
CA GLN A 47 -40.23 -30.51 23.01
C GLN A 47 -40.72 -31.27 21.76
N MET A 48 -39.81 -31.51 20.80
CA MET A 48 -40.08 -32.36 19.64
C MET A 48 -40.06 -33.86 20.00
N SER A 49 -41.26 -34.41 20.22
CA SER A 49 -41.53 -35.86 20.19
C SER A 49 -42.62 -36.16 19.17
N ALA A 50 -42.66 -37.37 18.61
CA ALA A 50 -43.68 -37.78 17.63
C ALA A 50 -45.10 -37.41 18.08
N GLY A 51 -45.83 -36.66 17.24
CA GLY A 51 -47.18 -36.15 17.54
C GLY A 51 -47.26 -34.81 18.28
N LYS A 52 -46.13 -34.12 18.56
CA LYS A 52 -46.11 -32.72 19.00
C LYS A 52 -45.85 -31.75 17.84
N SER A 53 -46.26 -30.50 18.02
CA SER A 53 -46.09 -29.42 17.03
C SER A 53 -45.30 -28.25 17.60
N ALA A 54 -44.21 -27.83 16.94
CA ALA A 54 -43.53 -26.58 17.27
C ALA A 54 -44.14 -25.42 16.45
N SER A 55 -44.28 -24.25 17.08
CA SER A 55 -44.80 -23.04 16.45
C SER A 55 -43.77 -21.91 16.52
N LEU A 56 -43.39 -21.39 15.36
CA LEU A 56 -42.52 -20.22 15.24
C LEU A 56 -43.38 -18.98 15.01
N LEU A 57 -43.19 -17.97 15.86
CA LEU A 57 -43.91 -16.70 15.78
C LEU A 57 -42.93 -15.58 15.41
N VAL A 58 -43.35 -14.75 14.46
CA VAL A 58 -42.62 -13.54 14.07
C VAL A 58 -43.43 -12.33 14.50
N TYR A 59 -42.80 -11.47 15.30
CA TYR A 59 -43.37 -10.23 15.80
C TYR A 59 -42.79 -9.04 15.03
N ASP A 60 -43.64 -8.06 14.70
CA ASP A 60 -43.17 -6.75 14.25
C ASP A 60 -42.64 -5.92 15.44
N SER A 61 -42.09 -4.75 15.15
CA SER A 61 -41.62 -3.76 16.14
C SER A 61 -42.73 -3.17 17.04
N GLU A 62 -43.99 -3.59 16.92
CA GLU A 62 -45.10 -3.24 17.80
C GLU A 62 -45.66 -4.47 18.56
N ASP A 63 -44.89 -5.56 18.66
CA ASP A 63 -45.25 -6.84 19.29
C ASP A 63 -46.49 -7.53 18.69
N LYS A 64 -46.81 -7.29 17.41
CA LYS A 64 -47.91 -8.00 16.73
C LYS A 64 -47.39 -9.20 15.97
N ILE A 65 -48.06 -10.34 16.14
CA ILE A 65 -47.79 -11.56 15.37
C ILE A 65 -48.14 -11.32 13.90
N VAL A 66 -47.13 -11.31 13.03
CA VAL A 66 -47.29 -11.16 11.57
C VAL A 66 -47.26 -12.51 10.85
N TYR A 67 -46.57 -13.51 11.42
CA TYR A 67 -46.46 -14.86 10.85
C TYR A 67 -46.57 -15.95 11.90
N VAL A 68 -47.13 -17.10 11.48
CA VAL A 68 -47.11 -18.37 12.21
C VAL A 68 -46.63 -19.46 11.25
N ALA A 69 -45.52 -20.12 11.58
CA ALA A 69 -45.10 -21.36 10.93
C ALA A 69 -45.25 -22.51 11.93
N GLN A 70 -45.91 -23.58 11.51
CA GLN A 70 -46.10 -24.80 12.30
C GLN A 70 -45.38 -25.97 11.64
N THR A 71 -44.70 -26.78 12.44
CA THR A 71 -44.15 -28.07 12.02
C THR A 71 -44.75 -29.20 12.83
N VAL A 72 -45.05 -30.33 12.16
CA VAL A 72 -45.51 -31.56 12.80
C VAL A 72 -44.64 -32.71 12.30
N VAL A 73 -44.15 -33.53 13.24
CA VAL A 73 -43.40 -34.76 12.96
C VAL A 73 -44.30 -35.96 13.23
N ASP A 74 -44.55 -36.77 12.20
CA ASP A 74 -45.31 -38.02 12.36
C ASP A 74 -44.42 -39.16 12.88
N GLY A 75 -45.04 -40.24 13.37
CA GLY A 75 -44.33 -41.41 13.88
C GLY A 75 -43.54 -42.22 12.83
N ASN A 76 -43.53 -41.78 11.57
CA ASN A 76 -42.80 -42.40 10.45
C ASN A 76 -41.67 -41.50 9.93
N GLY A 77 -41.33 -40.42 10.64
CA GLY A 77 -40.25 -39.50 10.25
C GLY A 77 -40.60 -38.53 9.13
N ARG A 78 -41.89 -38.27 8.89
CA ARG A 78 -42.33 -37.26 7.92
C ARG A 78 -42.45 -35.90 8.58
N TYR A 79 -41.90 -34.88 7.90
CA TYR A 79 -41.96 -33.49 8.34
C TYR A 79 -42.94 -32.72 7.47
N GLU A 80 -43.98 -32.17 8.09
CA GLU A 80 -44.92 -31.27 7.43
C GLU A 80 -44.74 -29.84 7.95
N PHE A 81 -44.37 -28.93 7.05
CA PHE A 81 -44.24 -27.50 7.34
C PHE A 81 -45.43 -26.73 6.77
N LYS A 82 -46.20 -26.08 7.65
CA LYS A 82 -47.38 -25.27 7.32
C LYS A 82 -47.11 -23.80 7.63
N ILE A 83 -47.09 -22.96 6.60
CA ILE A 83 -46.96 -21.51 6.71
C ILE A 83 -48.33 -20.88 6.44
N VAL A 84 -48.94 -20.28 7.47
CA VAL A 84 -50.31 -19.75 7.39
C VAL A 84 -50.30 -18.23 7.26
N ILE A 85 -50.96 -17.71 6.22
CA ILE A 85 -51.14 -16.27 6.00
C ILE A 85 -52.65 -15.98 5.89
N ASN A 86 -53.20 -15.25 6.88
CA ASN A 86 -54.56 -14.70 6.87
C ASN A 86 -55.73 -15.70 6.62
N ASN A 87 -55.86 -16.71 7.49
CA ASN A 87 -57.09 -17.45 7.82
C ASN A 87 -58.07 -17.83 6.70
N LYS A 88 -57.91 -19.04 6.13
CA LYS A 88 -59.03 -19.96 5.86
C LYS A 88 -58.56 -21.41 5.70
N VAL A 89 -59.43 -22.36 6.03
CA VAL A 89 -59.23 -23.82 5.93
C VAL A 89 -60.20 -24.38 4.88
N LEU A 90 -59.81 -25.39 4.09
CA LEU A 90 -60.71 -26.38 3.47
C LEU A 90 -59.96 -27.63 2.94
N GLU A 91 -60.47 -28.81 3.31
CA GLU A 91 -60.37 -30.18 2.73
C GLU A 91 -59.08 -30.75 2.08
N GLU A 92 -58.85 -32.05 2.30
CA GLU A 92 -57.67 -32.84 1.89
C GLU A 92 -57.96 -33.79 0.72
N GLU A 93 -56.96 -34.06 -0.12
CA GLU A 93 -56.84 -35.30 -0.91
C GLU A 93 -55.54 -36.04 -0.52
N ILE A 94 -55.36 -37.29 -0.98
CA ILE A 94 -54.22 -38.16 -0.61
C ILE A 94 -53.61 -38.81 -1.85
N TYR A 95 -52.31 -38.58 -2.09
CA TYR A 95 -51.52 -39.10 -3.22
C TYR A 95 -50.29 -39.91 -2.75
N ASN A 96 -49.99 -41.03 -3.40
CA ASN A 96 -48.94 -41.99 -2.96
C ASN A 96 -47.81 -42.11 -4.00
N TYR A 97 -46.55 -42.12 -3.54
CA TYR A 97 -45.35 -42.41 -4.34
C TYR A 97 -44.55 -43.55 -3.69
N ASP A 98 -43.57 -44.13 -4.40
CA ASP A 98 -42.57 -45.04 -3.85
C ASP A 98 -41.18 -44.57 -4.31
N ILE A 99 -40.22 -44.42 -3.40
CA ILE A 99 -38.86 -43.93 -3.71
C ILE A 99 -37.85 -45.02 -3.33
N ARG A 100 -36.83 -45.23 -4.16
CA ARG A 100 -35.75 -46.19 -3.88
C ARG A 100 -34.39 -45.53 -4.01
N LEU A 101 -33.48 -45.83 -3.08
CA LEU A 101 -32.09 -45.39 -3.17
C LEU A 101 -31.23 -46.62 -3.47
N SER A 102 -30.33 -46.46 -4.44
CA SER A 102 -29.37 -47.50 -4.82
C SER A 102 -28.01 -46.83 -4.94
N ILE A 103 -27.04 -47.30 -4.17
CA ILE A 103 -25.65 -46.81 -4.24
C ILE A 103 -24.81 -48.00 -4.64
N ASP A 104 -23.80 -47.80 -5.49
CA ASP A 104 -23.23 -48.83 -6.38
C ASP A 104 -22.91 -50.17 -5.66
N GLY A 105 -23.83 -51.14 -5.78
CA GLY A 105 -23.75 -52.47 -5.14
C GLY A 105 -24.67 -52.73 -3.93
N VAL A 106 -25.46 -51.76 -3.46
CA VAL A 106 -26.45 -51.92 -2.37
C VAL A 106 -27.76 -51.19 -2.67
N ASP A 107 -28.83 -51.97 -2.85
CA ASP A 107 -30.21 -51.46 -2.95
C ASP A 107 -30.85 -51.34 -1.56
N LYS A 108 -31.43 -50.17 -1.24
CA LYS A 108 -32.30 -50.00 -0.08
C LYS A 108 -33.60 -49.28 -0.50
N SER A 109 -34.73 -49.97 -0.34
CA SER A 109 -36.04 -49.42 -0.67
C SER A 109 -36.82 -49.07 0.60
N ASP A 110 -37.16 -47.78 0.75
CA ASP A 110 -38.05 -47.28 1.79
C ASP A 110 -39.32 -46.74 1.10
N SER A 111 -40.43 -47.49 1.16
CA SER A 111 -41.72 -47.05 0.59
C SER A 111 -42.32 -45.92 1.42
N VAL A 112 -42.36 -44.69 0.88
CA VAL A 112 -42.90 -43.51 1.59
C VAL A 112 -44.20 -43.04 0.93
N THR A 113 -45.33 -43.31 1.59
CA THR A 113 -46.65 -42.77 1.22
C THR A 113 -46.75 -41.25 1.50
N TYR A 114 -47.47 -40.47 0.69
CA TYR A 114 -47.66 -39.02 0.90
C TYR A 114 -49.13 -38.63 0.97
N SER A 115 -49.42 -37.32 0.81
CA SER A 115 -50.79 -36.78 0.89
C SER A 115 -51.08 -35.71 -0.16
N VAL A 116 -50.30 -34.62 -0.29
CA VAL A 116 -50.60 -33.46 -1.18
C VAL A 116 -51.95 -32.79 -0.87
N VAL A 117 -51.93 -31.71 -0.08
CA VAL A 117 -53.12 -30.89 0.23
C VAL A 117 -52.98 -29.57 -0.52
N ASN A 118 -54.00 -29.18 -1.29
CA ASN A 118 -53.98 -27.96 -2.11
C ASN A 118 -54.74 -26.83 -1.39
N ASN A 119 -54.12 -25.66 -1.18
CA ASN A 119 -54.85 -24.49 -0.67
C ASN A 119 -54.26 -23.13 -1.05
N ASN A 120 -55.16 -22.18 -1.31
CA ASN A 120 -54.84 -20.78 -1.60
C ASN A 120 -53.97 -20.15 -0.50
N ASN A 121 -52.78 -19.68 -0.87
CA ASN A 121 -51.81 -18.95 -0.02
C ASN A 121 -51.26 -19.72 1.20
N VAL A 122 -51.32 -21.06 1.19
CA VAL A 122 -50.60 -21.90 2.17
C VAL A 122 -49.50 -22.67 1.43
N TYR A 123 -48.26 -22.19 1.56
CA TYR A 123 -47.09 -22.91 1.07
C TYR A 123 -46.83 -24.09 2.00
N THR A 124 -47.07 -25.31 1.49
CA THR A 124 -46.81 -26.55 2.22
C THR A 124 -45.61 -27.23 1.60
N ILE A 125 -44.50 -27.25 2.33
CA ILE A 125 -43.30 -27.97 1.92
C ILE A 125 -43.31 -29.31 2.65
N ARG A 126 -43.30 -30.40 1.89
CA ARG A 126 -43.18 -31.76 2.44
C ARG A 126 -41.88 -32.35 1.94
N ALA A 127 -41.04 -32.74 2.90
CA ALA A 127 -39.79 -33.40 2.63
C ALA A 127 -39.85 -34.82 3.19
N CYS A 128 -39.24 -35.75 2.46
CA CYS A 128 -38.93 -37.09 2.92
C CYS A 128 -37.43 -37.24 3.10
N SER A 129 -37.02 -38.25 3.85
CA SER A 129 -35.64 -38.72 3.85
C SER A 129 -35.63 -40.23 3.84
N SER A 130 -35.02 -40.84 2.82
CA SER A 130 -34.42 -42.16 2.97
C SER A 130 -32.92 -41.98 3.26
N SER A 131 -32.36 -42.89 4.05
CA SER A 131 -30.97 -42.82 4.50
C SER A 131 -30.25 -44.16 4.34
N ILE A 132 -29.03 -44.10 3.81
CA ILE A 132 -28.11 -45.22 3.71
C ILE A 132 -26.91 -44.90 4.60
N SER A 133 -26.67 -45.74 5.61
CA SER A 133 -25.76 -45.45 6.72
C SER A 133 -24.63 -46.46 6.91
N GLN A 134 -24.46 -47.42 5.99
CA GLN A 134 -23.57 -48.58 6.21
C GLN A 134 -22.90 -49.14 4.94
N ALA A 135 -22.94 -48.44 3.81
CA ALA A 135 -22.54 -48.99 2.50
C ALA A 135 -21.72 -48.06 1.58
N LEU A 136 -21.37 -46.85 2.03
CA LEU A 136 -20.59 -45.91 1.20
C LEU A 136 -19.11 -46.31 1.19
N LYS A 137 -18.49 -46.38 0.00
CA LYS A 137 -17.05 -46.38 -0.15
C LYS A 137 -16.60 -45.10 -0.84
N THR A 138 -15.38 -44.69 -0.51
CA THR A 138 -14.71 -43.56 -1.15
C THR A 138 -14.61 -43.78 -2.64
N GLY A 139 -15.07 -42.79 -3.41
CA GLY A 139 -15.07 -42.83 -4.87
C GLY A 139 -16.36 -43.37 -5.52
N ASP A 140 -17.33 -43.87 -4.74
CA ASP A 140 -18.64 -44.28 -5.25
C ASP A 140 -19.47 -43.08 -5.72
N TYR A 141 -20.38 -43.31 -6.67
CA TYR A 141 -21.41 -42.33 -7.07
C TYR A 141 -22.75 -42.66 -6.38
N ILE A 142 -23.48 -41.62 -5.97
CA ILE A 142 -24.82 -41.77 -5.40
C ILE A 142 -25.83 -41.79 -6.53
N LYS A 143 -26.56 -42.90 -6.70
CA LYS A 143 -27.70 -43.00 -7.61
C LYS A 143 -29.03 -42.92 -6.86
N ILE A 144 -30.02 -42.32 -7.49
CA ILE A 144 -31.35 -42.08 -6.93
C ILE A 144 -32.36 -42.64 -7.93
N ILE A 145 -33.25 -43.53 -7.48
CA ILE A 145 -34.19 -44.25 -8.34
C ILE A 145 -35.63 -43.96 -7.88
N ILE A 146 -36.35 -43.13 -8.63
CA ILE A 146 -37.69 -42.66 -8.26
C ILE A 146 -38.73 -43.44 -9.08
N ASP A 147 -39.53 -44.30 -8.43
CA ASP A 147 -40.53 -45.18 -9.06
C ASP A 147 -41.96 -44.61 -8.90
N ILE A 148 -42.52 -44.06 -9.98
CA ILE A 148 -43.81 -43.35 -9.94
C ILE A 148 -44.99 -44.30 -10.23
N ALA A 149 -45.81 -44.58 -9.21
CA ALA A 149 -46.91 -45.54 -9.29
C ALA A 149 -48.20 -44.98 -9.94
N LYS A 150 -48.80 -45.78 -10.82
CA LYS A 150 -49.80 -45.42 -11.86
C LYS A 150 -51.14 -44.76 -11.48
N LYS A 151 -51.41 -44.38 -10.24
CA LYS A 151 -52.81 -44.24 -9.78
C LYS A 151 -53.46 -42.86 -9.93
N TYR A 152 -52.67 -41.77 -10.01
CA TYR A 152 -53.21 -40.40 -10.11
C TYR A 152 -52.37 -39.54 -11.06
N ALA A 153 -53.02 -38.66 -11.83
CA ALA A 153 -52.30 -37.65 -12.61
C ALA A 153 -51.76 -36.58 -11.66
N LEU A 154 -50.49 -36.20 -11.84
CA LEU A 154 -49.82 -35.21 -11.00
C LEU A 154 -50.39 -33.80 -11.26
N PRO A 155 -50.64 -32.99 -10.20
CA PRO A 155 -51.05 -31.60 -10.35
C PRO A 155 -49.88 -30.64 -10.58
N TYR A 156 -48.63 -31.12 -10.51
CA TYR A 156 -47.40 -30.34 -10.71
C TYR A 156 -46.51 -31.02 -11.74
N GLU A 157 -45.87 -30.23 -12.59
CA GLU A 157 -45.07 -30.74 -13.71
C GLU A 157 -43.62 -31.05 -13.31
N SER A 158 -43.11 -30.59 -12.16
CA SER A 158 -41.71 -30.80 -11.72
C SER A 158 -41.50 -31.08 -10.22
N MET A 159 -40.45 -31.85 -9.91
CA MET A 159 -39.91 -32.12 -8.57
C MET A 159 -38.40 -31.81 -8.52
N THR A 160 -37.86 -31.41 -7.36
CA THR A 160 -36.41 -31.14 -7.19
C THR A 160 -35.81 -32.03 -6.10
N PRO A 161 -34.83 -32.90 -6.43
CA PRO A 161 -34.07 -33.66 -5.43
C PRO A 161 -32.96 -32.83 -4.77
N ILE A 162 -32.72 -33.06 -3.48
CA ILE A 162 -31.56 -32.57 -2.73
C ILE A 162 -30.87 -33.75 -2.07
N VAL A 163 -29.56 -33.88 -2.28
CA VAL A 163 -28.70 -34.91 -1.68
C VAL A 163 -27.84 -34.25 -0.61
N ALA A 164 -27.73 -34.84 0.58
CA ALA A 164 -26.90 -34.33 1.66
C ALA A 164 -26.04 -35.47 2.24
N GLY A 165 -24.73 -35.25 2.31
CA GLY A 165 -23.76 -36.17 2.91
C GLY A 165 -23.27 -35.67 4.26
N TYR A 166 -23.06 -36.60 5.20
CA TYR A 166 -22.76 -36.31 6.60
C TYR A 166 -21.70 -37.26 7.17
N ASN A 167 -20.99 -36.85 8.21
CA ASN A 167 -20.00 -37.68 8.91
C ASN A 167 -20.62 -38.58 10.01
N GLU A 168 -19.77 -39.29 10.77
CA GLU A 168 -20.18 -40.18 11.86
C GLU A 168 -20.82 -39.47 13.07
N ASN A 169 -20.58 -38.16 13.23
CA ASN A 169 -21.14 -37.33 14.31
C ASN A 169 -22.46 -36.63 13.90
N GLU A 170 -23.02 -37.01 12.75
CA GLU A 170 -24.19 -36.39 12.12
C GLU A 170 -24.00 -34.95 11.59
N GLU A 171 -22.75 -34.49 11.43
CA GLU A 171 -22.44 -33.16 10.90
C GLU A 171 -22.51 -33.15 9.36
N LEU A 172 -23.05 -32.07 8.77
CA LEU A 172 -23.22 -31.93 7.33
C LEU A 172 -21.87 -31.67 6.65
N ILE A 173 -21.45 -32.55 5.75
CA ILE A 173 -20.20 -32.44 4.97
C ILE A 173 -20.46 -31.80 3.61
N PHE A 174 -21.55 -32.16 2.93
CA PHE A 174 -21.96 -31.51 1.69
C PHE A 174 -23.48 -31.55 1.51
N ASN A 175 -24.01 -30.63 0.70
CA ASN A 175 -25.31 -30.80 0.06
C ASN A 175 -25.23 -30.47 -1.43
N TYR A 176 -26.15 -31.04 -2.20
CA TYR A 176 -26.23 -30.88 -3.65
C TYR A 176 -27.70 -30.84 -4.07
N ILE A 177 -28.11 -29.73 -4.67
CA ILE A 177 -29.45 -29.57 -5.26
C ILE A 177 -29.36 -30.07 -6.70
N MET A 178 -30.07 -31.15 -7.01
CA MET A 178 -30.11 -31.71 -8.35
C MET A 178 -31.03 -30.89 -9.26
N PRO A 179 -30.84 -30.93 -10.59
CA PRO A 179 -31.79 -30.34 -11.53
C PRO A 179 -33.23 -30.82 -11.28
N SER A 180 -34.19 -29.91 -11.41
CA SER A 180 -35.61 -30.28 -11.36
C SER A 180 -35.94 -31.29 -12.47
N ILE A 181 -36.64 -32.35 -12.09
CA ILE A 181 -37.12 -33.39 -13.01
C ILE A 181 -38.58 -33.14 -13.37
N GLU A 182 -38.89 -33.13 -14.66
CA GLU A 182 -40.27 -33.11 -15.13
C GLU A 182 -40.93 -34.47 -14.94
N VAL A 183 -42.17 -34.48 -14.43
CA VAL A 183 -42.88 -35.70 -14.02
C VAL A 183 -44.22 -35.81 -14.74
N SER A 184 -44.16 -36.19 -16.01
CA SER A 184 -45.37 -36.37 -16.84
C SER A 184 -46.06 -37.71 -16.59
N GLY A 185 -47.39 -37.67 -16.42
CA GLY A 185 -48.20 -38.69 -15.72
C GLY A 185 -48.34 -40.08 -16.37
N SER A 186 -47.26 -40.86 -16.38
CA SER A 186 -47.26 -42.31 -16.63
C SER A 186 -46.18 -43.01 -15.79
N GLU A 187 -46.31 -44.33 -15.59
CA GLU A 187 -45.33 -45.14 -14.85
C GLU A 187 -43.92 -44.89 -15.40
N SER A 188 -43.07 -44.30 -14.57
CA SER A 188 -41.73 -43.88 -14.92
C SER A 188 -40.80 -44.16 -13.75
N THR A 189 -39.62 -44.68 -14.10
CA THR A 189 -38.48 -44.81 -13.19
C THR A 189 -37.48 -43.74 -13.63
N ILE A 190 -37.16 -42.82 -12.73
CA ILE A 190 -36.20 -41.73 -12.99
C ILE A 190 -34.92 -42.05 -12.22
N GLU A 191 -33.81 -42.21 -12.95
CA GLU A 191 -32.48 -42.42 -12.40
C GLU A 191 -31.68 -41.12 -12.48
N LEU A 192 -31.09 -40.71 -11.35
CA LEU A 192 -30.23 -39.53 -11.24
C LEU A 192 -28.93 -39.89 -10.52
N GLU A 193 -27.83 -39.26 -10.92
CA GLU A 193 -26.49 -39.46 -10.34
C GLU A 193 -25.89 -38.11 -9.93
N THR A 194 -25.20 -38.06 -8.78
CA THR A 194 -24.72 -36.80 -8.18
C THR A 194 -23.62 -36.07 -8.95
N GLY A 195 -22.98 -36.71 -9.95
CA GLY A 195 -21.84 -36.16 -10.71
C GLY A 195 -20.54 -36.02 -9.90
N GLN A 196 -20.64 -35.77 -8.60
CA GLN A 196 -19.56 -35.85 -7.62
C GLN A 196 -19.52 -37.23 -6.95
N LYS A 197 -18.31 -37.67 -6.61
CA LYS A 197 -18.03 -38.90 -5.86
C LYS A 197 -18.09 -38.66 -4.35
N VAL A 198 -18.40 -39.70 -3.60
CA VAL A 198 -18.39 -39.67 -2.13
C VAL A 198 -16.95 -39.62 -1.61
N GLY A 199 -16.62 -38.59 -0.84
CA GLY A 199 -15.32 -38.44 -0.14
C GLY A 199 -15.25 -39.23 1.17
N ASP A 200 -14.03 -39.43 1.68
CA ASP A 200 -13.75 -40.32 2.83
C ASP A 200 -14.55 -39.98 4.10
N ASP A 201 -14.83 -38.70 4.35
CA ASP A 201 -15.47 -38.22 5.59
C ASP A 201 -16.99 -38.45 5.63
N VAL A 202 -17.60 -38.84 4.50
CA VAL A 202 -19.06 -39.00 4.37
C VAL A 202 -19.45 -40.43 4.76
N LYS A 203 -20.14 -40.57 5.90
CA LYS A 203 -20.55 -41.87 6.47
C LYS A 203 -22.02 -42.21 6.21
N TYR A 204 -22.87 -41.21 5.99
CA TYR A 204 -24.24 -41.44 5.55
C TYR A 204 -24.76 -40.34 4.62
N VAL A 205 -25.73 -40.70 3.80
CA VAL A 205 -26.40 -39.79 2.84
C VAL A 205 -27.91 -39.76 3.13
N LYS A 206 -28.51 -38.57 3.09
CA LYS A 206 -29.96 -38.33 3.12
C LYS A 206 -30.37 -37.69 1.79
N VAL A 207 -31.44 -38.19 1.17
CA VAL A 207 -32.04 -37.59 -0.04
C VAL A 207 -33.42 -37.06 0.29
N PHE A 208 -33.68 -35.82 -0.11
CA PHE A 208 -34.96 -35.13 0.02
C PHE A 208 -35.55 -34.87 -1.37
N LEU A 209 -36.84 -35.12 -1.56
CA LEU A 209 -37.60 -34.62 -2.72
C LEU A 209 -38.46 -33.44 -2.29
N ILE A 210 -38.51 -32.40 -3.13
CA ILE A 210 -39.32 -31.19 -2.93
C ILE A 210 -40.20 -30.97 -4.17
N ASP A 211 -41.51 -30.86 -3.96
CA ASP A 211 -42.48 -30.55 -5.02
C ASP A 211 -42.40 -29.06 -5.44
N ASN A 212 -42.42 -28.79 -6.75
CA ASN A 212 -42.65 -27.47 -7.35
C ASN A 212 -41.72 -26.35 -6.82
N LEU A 213 -40.41 -26.56 -6.91
CA LEU A 213 -39.43 -25.50 -6.63
C LEU A 213 -39.52 -24.37 -7.68
N GLU A 214 -39.92 -24.63 -8.93
CA GLU A 214 -39.89 -23.65 -10.03
C GLU A 214 -40.65 -22.33 -9.78
N GLN A 215 -41.81 -22.36 -9.11
CA GLN A 215 -42.50 -21.11 -8.73
C GLN A 215 -41.74 -20.30 -7.67
N MET A 216 -40.77 -20.91 -6.99
CA MET A 216 -39.78 -20.28 -6.11
C MET A 216 -38.40 -20.11 -6.78
N THR A 217 -38.06 -20.82 -7.87
CA THR A 217 -36.73 -20.77 -8.51
C THR A 217 -36.44 -19.40 -9.11
N SER A 218 -37.42 -18.76 -9.76
CA SER A 218 -37.36 -17.34 -10.20
C SER A 218 -37.11 -16.32 -9.06
N LEU A 219 -36.99 -16.82 -7.83
CA LEU A 219 -36.70 -16.09 -6.62
C LEU A 219 -35.43 -16.61 -5.93
N ALA A 220 -35.20 -17.93 -5.92
CA ALA A 220 -33.99 -18.57 -5.40
C ALA A 220 -32.74 -18.23 -6.22
N GLU A 221 -32.89 -18.00 -7.53
CA GLU A 221 -31.86 -17.42 -8.41
C GLU A 221 -31.37 -16.04 -7.92
N SER A 222 -32.14 -15.35 -7.06
CA SER A 222 -31.73 -14.10 -6.38
C SER A 222 -31.23 -14.28 -4.94
N TYR A 223 -31.03 -15.51 -4.46
CA TYR A 223 -30.59 -15.83 -3.09
C TYR A 223 -29.51 -16.91 -2.94
N ALA A 224 -29.07 -17.57 -4.02
CA ALA A 224 -27.89 -18.46 -3.97
C ALA A 224 -26.57 -17.72 -3.66
N THR A 225 -26.57 -16.38 -3.68
CA THR A 225 -25.38 -15.51 -3.61
C THR A 225 -24.96 -15.08 -2.20
N GLN A 226 -25.49 -15.68 -1.12
CA GLN A 226 -25.15 -15.30 0.28
C GLN A 226 -24.81 -16.46 1.24
N VAL A 227 -24.47 -17.62 0.70
CA VAL A 227 -23.44 -18.49 1.30
C VAL A 227 -22.52 -18.83 0.13
N GLY A 228 -21.30 -18.29 0.13
CA GLY A 228 -20.50 -18.19 -1.08
C GLY A 228 -20.06 -19.54 -1.63
N ASN A 229 -20.76 -20.06 -2.64
CA ASN A 229 -20.20 -21.05 -3.54
C ASN A 229 -19.18 -20.35 -4.44
N PHE A 230 -17.92 -20.33 -4.00
CA PHE A 230 -16.79 -19.94 -4.82
C PHE A 230 -16.26 -21.16 -5.57
N ILE A 231 -15.77 -20.96 -6.80
CA ILE A 231 -14.94 -21.98 -7.45
C ILE A 231 -13.50 -21.75 -7.02
N ASN A 232 -12.86 -22.77 -6.45
CA ASN A 232 -11.46 -22.68 -6.02
C ASN A 232 -10.57 -23.38 -7.05
N ILE A 233 -9.55 -22.66 -7.53
CA ILE A 233 -8.44 -23.17 -8.35
C ILE A 233 -7.20 -23.17 -7.47
N TYR A 234 -6.49 -24.29 -7.37
CA TYR A 234 -5.28 -24.41 -6.57
C TYR A 234 -4.03 -24.34 -7.46
N VAL A 235 -3.03 -23.60 -6.99
CA VAL A 235 -1.74 -23.39 -7.67
C VAL A 235 -0.62 -23.75 -6.70
N SER A 236 0.39 -24.47 -7.14
CA SER A 236 1.50 -24.96 -6.29
C SER A 236 2.82 -24.91 -7.06
N PRO A 237 3.98 -24.61 -6.42
CA PRO A 237 5.28 -24.67 -7.08
C PRO A 237 5.62 -26.06 -7.63
N ASP A 238 5.12 -27.12 -6.97
CA ASP A 238 5.24 -28.53 -7.39
C ASP A 238 4.07 -28.99 -8.29
N GLY A 239 3.20 -28.07 -8.72
CA GLY A 239 2.03 -28.33 -9.55
C GLY A 239 2.36 -28.64 -11.02
N SER A 240 1.33 -28.75 -11.85
CA SER A 240 1.50 -28.91 -13.30
C SER A 240 0.38 -28.26 -14.09
N ASP A 241 0.69 -27.51 -15.14
CA ASP A 241 -0.32 -26.87 -15.99
C ASP A 241 -1.12 -27.85 -16.86
N GLU A 242 -0.77 -29.14 -16.87
CA GLU A 242 -1.62 -30.20 -17.42
C GLU A 242 -2.74 -30.63 -16.44
N ASN A 243 -2.66 -30.22 -15.17
CA ASN A 243 -3.65 -30.54 -14.15
C ASN A 243 -4.94 -29.69 -14.30
N GLU A 244 -5.98 -30.13 -13.61
CA GLU A 244 -7.30 -29.49 -13.59
C GLU A 244 -7.39 -28.29 -12.63
N GLY A 245 -6.42 -28.12 -11.71
CA GLY A 245 -6.41 -27.02 -10.73
C GLY A 245 -7.26 -27.29 -9.49
N ASN A 246 -7.48 -28.56 -9.13
CA ASN A 246 -8.12 -28.94 -7.88
C ASN A 246 -7.07 -29.18 -6.77
N ILE A 247 -7.49 -29.43 -5.52
CA ILE A 247 -6.57 -29.53 -4.37
C ILE A 247 -5.61 -30.73 -4.43
N GLU A 248 -5.98 -31.82 -5.11
CA GLU A 248 -5.11 -32.99 -5.32
C GLU A 248 -4.18 -32.80 -6.53
N TYR A 249 -4.62 -32.00 -7.50
CA TYR A 249 -3.95 -31.75 -8.77
C TYR A 249 -3.91 -30.23 -9.06
N PRO A 250 -3.07 -29.47 -8.33
CA PRO A 250 -2.91 -28.02 -8.54
C PRO A 250 -2.18 -27.71 -9.85
N VAL A 251 -2.46 -26.55 -10.44
CA VAL A 251 -1.69 -26.04 -11.58
C VAL A 251 -0.37 -25.40 -11.12
N ALA A 252 0.56 -25.15 -12.05
CA ALA A 252 1.88 -24.59 -11.70
C ALA A 252 1.90 -23.06 -11.84
N THR A 253 1.25 -22.51 -12.88
CA THR A 253 1.40 -21.09 -13.25
C THR A 253 0.18 -20.22 -12.97
N LEU A 254 0.45 -18.94 -12.75
CA LEU A 254 -0.53 -17.87 -12.62
C LEU A 254 -1.36 -17.72 -13.91
N GLU A 255 -0.73 -17.85 -15.08
CA GLU A 255 -1.35 -17.75 -16.40
C GLU A 255 -2.37 -18.87 -16.63
N LYS A 256 -2.01 -20.13 -16.32
CA LYS A 256 -2.92 -21.27 -16.40
C LYS A 256 -4.11 -21.10 -15.46
N ALA A 257 -3.86 -20.68 -14.22
CA ALA A 257 -4.91 -20.46 -13.23
C ALA A 257 -5.87 -19.33 -13.64
N SER A 258 -5.34 -18.21 -14.16
CA SER A 258 -6.12 -17.09 -14.68
C SER A 258 -7.01 -17.51 -15.87
N GLY A 259 -6.47 -18.33 -16.79
CA GLY A 259 -7.23 -18.87 -17.91
C GLY A 259 -8.38 -19.79 -17.49
N LEU A 260 -8.16 -20.62 -16.46
CA LEU A 260 -9.22 -21.43 -15.85
C LEU A 260 -10.27 -20.55 -15.17
N ALA A 261 -9.87 -19.52 -14.42
CA ALA A 261 -10.78 -18.62 -13.73
C ALA A 261 -11.69 -17.85 -14.70
N ALA A 262 -11.12 -17.27 -15.75
CA ALA A 262 -11.87 -16.59 -16.81
C ALA A 262 -12.90 -17.53 -17.49
N ALA A 263 -12.50 -18.78 -17.76
CA ALA A 263 -13.39 -19.79 -18.31
C ALA A 263 -14.54 -20.15 -17.34
N TYR A 264 -14.25 -20.23 -16.04
CA TYR A 264 -15.24 -20.56 -15.00
C TYR A 264 -16.21 -19.42 -14.68
N VAL A 265 -15.75 -18.17 -14.58
CA VAL A 265 -16.63 -16.99 -14.47
C VAL A 265 -17.63 -16.99 -15.62
N LYS A 266 -17.17 -17.25 -16.85
CA LYS A 266 -18.02 -17.29 -18.05
C LYS A 266 -18.96 -18.48 -18.11
N ALA A 267 -18.52 -19.67 -17.68
CA ALA A 267 -19.30 -20.91 -17.78
C ALA A 267 -20.34 -21.05 -16.66
N TYR A 268 -19.99 -20.66 -15.44
CA TYR A 268 -20.79 -20.92 -14.24
C TYR A 268 -21.42 -19.67 -13.61
N GLN A 269 -20.97 -18.46 -13.98
CA GLN A 269 -21.44 -17.20 -13.38
C GLN A 269 -21.30 -17.20 -11.85
N MET A 270 -20.11 -17.59 -11.39
CA MET A 270 -19.76 -17.69 -9.98
C MET A 270 -18.41 -16.99 -9.74
N PRO A 271 -18.18 -16.42 -8.54
CA PRO A 271 -16.88 -15.88 -8.16
C PRO A 271 -15.83 -17.00 -8.07
N VAL A 272 -14.58 -16.67 -8.38
CA VAL A 272 -13.47 -17.62 -8.43
C VAL A 272 -12.34 -17.19 -7.50
N ASN A 273 -11.84 -18.10 -6.68
CA ASN A 273 -10.61 -17.93 -5.92
C ASN A 273 -9.50 -18.73 -6.61
N ILE A 274 -8.36 -18.09 -6.86
CA ILE A 274 -7.10 -18.75 -7.21
C ILE A 274 -6.26 -18.76 -5.93
N ILE A 275 -6.06 -19.95 -5.38
CA ILE A 275 -5.43 -20.21 -4.09
C ILE A 275 -4.02 -20.74 -4.34
N PHE A 276 -3.02 -19.97 -3.91
CA PHE A 276 -1.61 -20.34 -4.01
C PHE A 276 -1.17 -21.06 -2.73
N ASP A 277 -0.59 -22.26 -2.87
CA ASP A 277 0.14 -22.94 -1.81
C ASP A 277 1.45 -22.21 -1.48
N GLU A 278 2.04 -22.51 -0.31
CA GLU A 278 3.29 -21.91 0.17
C GLU A 278 4.44 -22.07 -0.83
N GLY A 279 5.22 -20.99 -1.01
CA GLY A 279 6.45 -20.99 -1.78
C GLY A 279 6.62 -19.80 -2.73
N THR A 280 7.69 -19.86 -3.51
CA THR A 280 8.09 -18.79 -4.44
C THR A 280 7.77 -19.16 -5.89
N TYR A 281 6.99 -18.30 -6.54
CA TYR A 281 6.65 -18.36 -7.96
C TYR A 281 7.55 -17.37 -8.70
N PHE A 282 8.39 -17.89 -9.60
CA PHE A 282 9.42 -17.12 -10.30
C PHE A 282 8.95 -16.64 -11.68
N PHE A 283 9.18 -15.35 -11.99
CA PHE A 283 8.74 -14.69 -13.22
C PHE A 283 9.92 -14.05 -13.97
N ASP A 284 10.28 -14.62 -15.13
CA ASP A 284 11.38 -14.14 -15.98
C ASP A 284 11.00 -12.91 -16.82
N SER A 285 9.70 -12.68 -16.99
CA SER A 285 9.08 -11.61 -17.77
C SER A 285 7.77 -11.16 -17.14
N THR A 286 7.33 -9.96 -17.47
CA THR A 286 6.04 -9.38 -17.03
C THR A 286 4.86 -10.30 -17.32
N VAL A 287 4.07 -10.64 -16.31
CA VAL A 287 2.77 -11.30 -16.49
C VAL A 287 1.74 -10.25 -16.86
N ILE A 288 1.00 -10.46 -17.95
CA ILE A 288 -0.02 -9.51 -18.43
C ILE A 288 -1.40 -10.13 -18.28
N LEU A 289 -2.24 -9.53 -17.45
CA LEU A 289 -3.67 -9.83 -17.37
C LEU A 289 -4.44 -8.76 -18.18
N GLY A 290 -4.86 -9.15 -19.38
CA GLY A 290 -5.74 -8.39 -20.27
C GLY A 290 -7.23 -8.54 -19.96
N ASP A 291 -8.07 -7.90 -20.77
CA ASP A 291 -9.53 -7.79 -20.56
C ASP A 291 -10.24 -9.15 -20.47
N GLU A 292 -9.69 -10.18 -21.11
CA GLU A 292 -10.19 -11.55 -21.08
C GLU A 292 -10.15 -12.21 -19.68
N PHE A 293 -9.35 -11.67 -18.75
CA PHE A 293 -9.23 -12.16 -17.36
C PHE A 293 -10.07 -11.35 -16.35
N SER A 294 -11.00 -10.50 -16.82
CA SER A 294 -11.89 -9.74 -15.93
C SER A 294 -12.92 -10.64 -15.23
N GLY A 295 -13.24 -10.30 -13.98
CA GLY A 295 -14.44 -10.78 -13.31
C GLY A 295 -15.69 -9.96 -13.67
N THR A 296 -16.72 -10.07 -12.86
CA THR A 296 -17.88 -9.14 -12.87
C THR A 296 -18.22 -8.71 -11.44
N GLU A 297 -19.06 -7.67 -11.28
CA GLU A 297 -19.55 -7.18 -9.98
C GLU A 297 -20.08 -8.31 -9.06
N THR A 298 -20.70 -9.35 -9.65
CA THR A 298 -21.24 -10.51 -8.91
C THR A 298 -20.31 -11.73 -8.91
N CYS A 299 -19.30 -11.74 -9.79
CA CYS A 299 -18.39 -12.85 -10.01
C CYS A 299 -16.92 -12.36 -10.11
N PRO A 300 -16.36 -11.73 -9.05
CA PRO A 300 -14.96 -11.32 -9.04
C PRO A 300 -14.00 -12.52 -9.09
N ILE A 301 -12.78 -12.28 -9.56
CA ILE A 301 -11.66 -13.23 -9.49
C ILE A 301 -10.70 -12.75 -8.39
N THR A 302 -10.41 -13.62 -7.42
CA THR A 302 -9.54 -13.32 -6.28
C THR A 302 -8.28 -14.19 -6.31
N TYR A 303 -7.12 -13.57 -6.47
CA TYR A 303 -5.80 -14.18 -6.32
C TYR A 303 -5.41 -14.09 -4.85
N CYS A 304 -5.18 -15.23 -4.19
CA CYS A 304 -4.92 -15.25 -2.75
C CYS A 304 -3.93 -16.33 -2.33
N ALA A 305 -3.08 -16.00 -1.36
CA ALA A 305 -2.37 -17.03 -0.61
C ALA A 305 -3.36 -17.90 0.18
N LYS A 306 -3.03 -19.19 0.30
CA LYS A 306 -3.68 -20.11 1.24
C LYS A 306 -3.50 -19.60 2.68
N GLU A 307 -4.48 -19.90 3.53
CA GLU A 307 -4.45 -19.44 4.92
C GLU A 307 -3.18 -19.92 5.65
N GLY A 308 -2.39 -18.96 6.15
CA GLY A 308 -1.12 -19.20 6.86
C GLY A 308 0.10 -19.45 5.97
N ALA A 309 -0.03 -19.50 4.64
CA ALA A 309 1.09 -19.75 3.73
C ALA A 309 1.83 -18.47 3.34
N GLU A 310 3.18 -18.50 3.31
CA GLU A 310 3.98 -17.45 2.67
C GLU A 310 4.01 -17.69 1.15
N VAL A 311 3.40 -16.78 0.38
CA VAL A 311 3.34 -16.85 -1.10
C VAL A 311 4.09 -15.68 -1.68
N ILE A 312 5.17 -15.97 -2.40
CA ILE A 312 6.09 -14.97 -2.95
C ILE A 312 6.03 -15.00 -4.47
N PHE A 313 5.63 -13.88 -5.07
CA PHE A 313 5.80 -13.62 -6.50
C PHE A 313 7.12 -12.86 -6.68
N SER A 314 8.11 -13.50 -7.30
CA SER A 314 9.48 -12.97 -7.40
C SER A 314 9.97 -12.97 -8.84
N ALA A 315 10.62 -11.88 -9.27
CA ALA A 315 11.47 -11.93 -10.47
C ALA A 315 12.94 -12.25 -10.14
N GLY A 316 13.28 -12.36 -8.84
CA GLY A 316 14.65 -12.46 -8.37
C GLY A 316 15.40 -13.68 -8.89
N LYS A 317 16.72 -13.53 -9.03
CA LYS A 317 17.62 -14.60 -9.51
C LYS A 317 18.62 -14.99 -8.44
N THR A 318 18.57 -16.25 -8.01
CA THR A 318 19.53 -16.84 -7.08
C THR A 318 20.85 -17.15 -7.79
N VAL A 319 21.97 -16.80 -7.17
CA VAL A 319 23.31 -17.15 -7.62
C VAL A 319 23.71 -18.50 -7.02
N ASP A 320 24.15 -19.46 -7.85
CA ASP A 320 24.66 -20.73 -7.35
C ASP A 320 25.99 -20.51 -6.59
N HIS A 321 26.16 -21.20 -5.46
CA HIS A 321 27.38 -21.13 -4.64
C HIS A 321 28.67 -21.45 -5.42
N MET A 322 28.60 -22.19 -6.53
CA MET A 322 29.77 -22.44 -7.38
C MET A 322 30.31 -21.20 -8.12
N PHE A 323 29.55 -20.10 -8.15
CA PHE A 323 29.95 -18.80 -8.71
C PHE A 323 30.48 -17.81 -7.66
N ILE A 324 30.63 -18.25 -6.41
CA ILE A 324 31.17 -17.46 -5.31
C ILE A 324 32.59 -17.98 -5.01
N SER A 325 33.57 -17.07 -4.93
CA SER A 325 34.94 -17.43 -4.57
C SER A 325 35.58 -16.46 -3.58
N SER A 326 36.07 -17.02 -2.47
CA SER A 326 36.95 -16.34 -1.51
C SER A 326 38.39 -16.41 -2.00
N GLY A 327 39.19 -15.37 -1.70
CA GLY A 327 40.63 -15.39 -2.02
C GLY A 327 40.95 -15.34 -3.52
N PHE A 328 40.14 -14.62 -4.30
CA PHE A 328 40.46 -14.27 -5.69
C PHE A 328 41.81 -13.53 -5.75
N GLU A 329 42.59 -13.73 -6.83
CA GLU A 329 43.93 -13.15 -7.00
C GLU A 329 44.03 -12.47 -8.38
N ASN A 330 43.34 -11.34 -8.50
CA ASN A 330 43.32 -10.51 -9.71
C ASN A 330 43.89 -9.11 -9.43
N SER A 331 44.03 -8.26 -10.46
CA SER A 331 44.59 -6.90 -10.30
C SER A 331 43.72 -5.96 -9.46
N LEU A 332 42.42 -6.24 -9.31
CA LEU A 332 41.51 -5.45 -8.48
C LEU A 332 41.79 -5.66 -6.98
N LYS A 333 42.30 -6.82 -6.56
CA LYS A 333 42.54 -7.14 -5.14
C LYS A 333 43.36 -6.07 -4.40
N GLN A 334 44.34 -5.49 -5.08
CA GLN A 334 45.25 -4.48 -4.50
C GLN A 334 44.65 -3.07 -4.43
N ARG A 335 43.45 -2.85 -5.00
CA ARG A 335 42.69 -1.61 -4.86
C ARG A 335 41.78 -1.61 -3.63
N PHE A 336 41.35 -2.78 -3.14
CA PHE A 336 40.51 -2.84 -1.94
C PHE A 336 41.28 -2.46 -0.66
N PRO A 337 40.63 -1.82 0.33
CA PRO A 337 41.19 -1.48 1.63
C PRO A 337 41.88 -2.65 2.36
N GLU A 338 42.97 -2.37 3.09
CA GLU A 338 43.75 -3.43 3.76
C GLU A 338 42.96 -4.19 4.85
N ASN A 339 41.98 -3.53 5.49
CA ASN A 339 41.09 -4.14 6.49
C ASN A 339 40.02 -5.06 5.86
N ALA A 340 39.72 -4.91 4.57
CA ALA A 340 38.63 -5.60 3.87
C ALA A 340 39.11 -6.61 2.81
N ARG A 341 40.21 -6.34 2.08
CA ARG A 341 40.60 -7.05 0.85
C ARG A 341 40.72 -8.57 0.92
N ASP A 342 41.04 -9.12 2.10
CA ASP A 342 41.20 -10.56 2.32
C ASP A 342 39.92 -11.22 2.89
N LYS A 343 38.88 -10.43 3.20
CA LYS A 343 37.53 -10.86 3.58
C LYS A 343 36.52 -10.80 2.42
N ILE A 344 36.81 -10.01 1.38
CA ILE A 344 35.95 -9.83 0.21
C ILE A 344 35.82 -11.15 -0.58
N VAL A 345 34.60 -11.44 -1.03
CA VAL A 345 34.28 -12.53 -1.98
C VAL A 345 34.02 -11.98 -3.37
N GLU A 346 34.46 -12.70 -4.39
CA GLU A 346 34.10 -12.47 -5.79
C GLU A 346 32.85 -13.29 -6.14
N ILE A 347 31.82 -12.63 -6.69
CA ILE A 347 30.55 -13.24 -7.11
C ILE A 347 30.42 -13.04 -8.62
N ASP A 348 30.42 -14.13 -9.39
CA ASP A 348 30.17 -14.09 -10.83
C ASP A 348 28.66 -14.05 -11.12
N LEU A 349 28.21 -12.97 -11.74
CA LEU A 349 26.81 -12.71 -12.04
C LEU A 349 26.46 -13.04 -13.50
N SER A 350 27.41 -13.58 -14.29
CA SER A 350 27.27 -13.78 -15.73
C SER A 350 26.06 -14.62 -16.13
N GLU A 351 25.72 -15.66 -15.36
CA GLU A 351 24.60 -16.56 -15.63
C GLU A 351 23.23 -16.01 -15.16
N VAL A 352 23.21 -15.03 -14.23
CA VAL A 352 21.96 -14.42 -13.72
C VAL A 352 21.60 -13.11 -14.44
N ILE A 353 22.54 -12.49 -15.15
CA ILE A 353 22.31 -11.28 -15.96
C ILE A 353 21.68 -11.68 -17.31
N LEU A 354 20.35 -11.61 -17.39
CA LEU A 354 19.59 -11.98 -18.60
C LEU A 354 19.55 -10.89 -19.68
N ASN A 355 19.75 -9.61 -19.33
CA ASN A 355 19.79 -8.50 -20.28
C ASN A 355 20.69 -7.34 -19.80
N GLU A 356 20.97 -6.37 -20.68
CA GLU A 356 21.84 -5.23 -20.34
C GLU A 356 21.22 -4.27 -19.30
N ASN A 357 19.89 -4.18 -19.21
CA ASN A 357 19.20 -3.29 -18.24
C ASN A 357 19.30 -3.78 -16.79
N MET A 358 19.68 -5.04 -16.56
CA MET A 358 20.03 -5.58 -15.24
C MET A 358 21.48 -5.24 -14.84
N TRP A 359 22.28 -4.68 -15.75
CA TRP A 359 23.74 -4.70 -15.62
C TRP A 359 24.45 -3.41 -16.02
N LYS A 360 23.88 -2.57 -16.89
CA LYS A 360 24.44 -1.25 -17.24
C LYS A 360 23.41 -0.15 -17.06
N VAL A 361 23.88 1.00 -16.60
CA VAL A 361 23.11 2.25 -16.61
C VAL A 361 23.11 2.79 -18.03
N ASP A 362 21.94 2.95 -18.65
CA ASP A 362 21.81 3.61 -19.95
C ASP A 362 21.96 5.13 -19.79
N GLU A 363 23.20 5.63 -19.87
CA GLU A 363 23.50 7.06 -19.84
C GLU A 363 23.05 7.83 -21.11
N SER A 364 22.56 7.15 -22.15
CA SER A 364 22.23 7.77 -23.44
C SER A 364 20.81 8.34 -23.53
N GLN A 365 19.94 8.03 -22.56
CA GLN A 365 18.55 8.50 -22.50
C GLN A 365 18.51 9.97 -22.03
N SER A 366 18.28 10.89 -22.96
CA SER A 366 18.26 12.34 -22.71
C SER A 366 17.06 12.87 -21.89
N ASP A 367 16.06 12.03 -21.63
CA ASP A 367 14.73 12.45 -21.19
C ASP A 367 14.45 12.22 -19.68
N ASN A 368 15.16 13.00 -18.87
CA ASN A 368 14.59 13.77 -17.75
C ASN A 368 13.96 13.06 -16.52
N THR A 369 13.99 11.74 -16.36
CA THR A 369 13.25 11.08 -15.25
C THR A 369 13.92 9.90 -14.53
N TYR A 370 15.16 9.55 -14.87
CA TYR A 370 15.80 8.34 -14.33
C TYR A 370 17.14 8.62 -13.62
N ASN A 371 17.04 9.25 -12.44
CA ASN A 371 18.08 9.31 -11.40
C ASN A 371 18.32 7.93 -10.73
N ARG A 372 18.52 6.86 -11.52
CA ARG A 372 18.69 5.51 -10.97
C ARG A 372 20.09 5.32 -10.40
N MET A 373 20.15 4.66 -9.25
CA MET A 373 21.28 3.85 -8.79
C MET A 373 21.62 2.71 -9.78
N LEU A 374 22.67 1.95 -9.47
CA LEU A 374 23.05 0.68 -10.10
C LEU A 374 21.85 -0.19 -10.54
N PRO A 375 21.93 -0.83 -11.73
CA PRO A 375 20.82 -1.52 -12.38
C PRO A 375 20.43 -2.87 -11.77
N THR A 376 21.14 -3.32 -10.73
CA THR A 376 20.78 -4.47 -9.91
C THR A 376 21.24 -4.26 -8.48
N GLN A 377 20.68 -5.01 -7.54
CA GLN A 377 21.00 -5.02 -6.12
C GLN A 377 21.29 -6.44 -5.67
N ILE A 378 22.15 -6.61 -4.66
CA ILE A 378 22.52 -7.91 -4.09
C ILE A 378 21.80 -8.10 -2.75
N TYR A 379 21.25 -9.30 -2.55
CA TYR A 379 20.55 -9.68 -1.33
C TYR A 379 21.15 -10.98 -0.77
N ILE A 380 21.39 -11.03 0.55
CA ILE A 380 21.73 -12.25 1.30
C ILE A 380 20.56 -12.57 2.23
N ASN A 381 19.93 -13.73 2.06
CA ASN A 381 18.76 -14.15 2.86
C ASN A 381 17.68 -13.05 2.92
N ASN A 382 17.38 -12.43 1.77
CA ASN A 382 16.52 -11.26 1.61
C ASN A 382 17.04 -9.93 2.20
N SER A 383 18.12 -9.89 2.99
CA SER A 383 18.75 -8.64 3.43
C SER A 383 19.53 -7.96 2.31
N ARG A 384 19.14 -6.73 1.96
CA ARG A 384 19.76 -5.90 0.91
C ARG A 384 21.17 -5.45 1.32
N GLN A 385 22.16 -5.82 0.52
CA GLN A 385 23.56 -5.42 0.71
C GLN A 385 23.80 -4.01 0.16
N ARG A 386 24.71 -3.26 0.76
CA ARG A 386 24.92 -1.83 0.49
C ARG A 386 25.96 -1.62 -0.62
N VAL A 387 25.68 -0.75 -1.59
CA VAL A 387 26.71 -0.33 -2.56
C VAL A 387 27.78 0.47 -1.82
N CYS A 388 29.05 0.14 -2.02
CA CYS A 388 30.16 0.83 -1.36
C CYS A 388 30.15 2.35 -1.63
N ARG A 389 30.41 3.15 -0.59
CA ARG A 389 30.24 4.62 -0.67
C ARG A 389 31.23 5.38 0.22
N TRP A 390 31.82 6.42 -0.36
CA TRP A 390 32.55 7.45 0.37
C TRP A 390 31.84 8.83 0.38
N PRO A 391 31.76 9.53 1.53
CA PRO A 391 32.00 9.00 2.87
C PRO A 391 30.92 7.98 3.26
N ASN A 392 31.23 7.13 4.23
CA ASN A 392 30.33 6.06 4.68
C ASN A 392 28.99 6.56 5.25
N THR A 393 28.97 7.78 5.76
CA THR A 393 27.77 8.48 6.24
C THR A 393 27.82 9.94 5.79
N GLY A 394 26.66 10.53 5.51
CA GLY A 394 26.57 11.96 5.16
C GLY A 394 27.23 12.31 3.82
N TYR A 395 27.54 13.60 3.64
CA TYR A 395 28.04 14.16 2.39
C TYR A 395 29.21 15.10 2.64
N ASN A 396 30.16 15.12 1.69
CA ASN A 396 31.15 16.18 1.60
C ASN A 396 30.61 17.37 0.80
N LEU A 397 31.29 18.52 0.87
CA LEU A 397 30.94 19.70 0.08
C LEU A 397 31.80 19.80 -1.20
N ILE A 398 31.17 20.21 -2.29
CA ILE A 398 31.81 20.48 -3.59
C ILE A 398 32.72 21.70 -3.39
N GLY A 399 34.02 21.53 -3.65
CA GLY A 399 34.99 22.63 -3.62
C GLY A 399 34.90 23.50 -4.88
N ASN A 400 36.02 24.14 -5.26
CA ASN A 400 36.01 25.12 -6.34
C ASN A 400 35.56 24.51 -7.69
N VAL A 401 34.52 25.07 -8.31
CA VAL A 401 34.00 24.59 -9.59
C VAL A 401 34.83 25.19 -10.73
N ILE A 402 35.52 24.32 -11.46
CA ILE A 402 36.35 24.69 -12.62
C ILE A 402 35.51 24.80 -13.88
N ASP A 403 34.51 23.92 -14.00
CA ASP A 403 33.54 23.89 -15.09
C ASP A 403 32.20 23.41 -14.53
N VAL A 404 31.13 24.17 -14.74
CA VAL A 404 29.77 23.80 -14.30
C VAL A 404 29.21 22.61 -15.08
N GLY A 405 29.82 22.28 -16.23
CA GLY A 405 29.35 21.29 -17.19
C GLY A 405 28.29 21.87 -18.13
N GLY A 406 27.64 20.99 -18.88
CA GLY A 406 26.33 21.32 -19.43
C GLY A 406 25.31 21.51 -18.30
N LYS A 407 24.19 22.15 -18.60
CA LYS A 407 23.05 22.28 -17.68
C LYS A 407 21.74 22.20 -18.44
N LYS A 408 20.72 21.59 -17.83
CA LYS A 408 19.35 21.64 -18.35
C LYS A 408 18.64 22.85 -17.77
N GLN A 409 18.94 24.03 -18.32
CA GLN A 409 18.34 25.24 -17.80
C GLN A 409 16.81 25.21 -17.99
N ASN A 410 16.08 25.48 -16.91
CA ASN A 410 14.65 25.26 -16.75
C ASN A 410 13.82 25.74 -17.96
N VAL A 411 13.07 24.80 -18.56
CA VAL A 411 11.95 25.14 -19.48
C VAL A 411 10.87 25.99 -18.77
N TRP A 412 10.84 25.93 -17.44
CA TRP A 412 9.87 26.61 -16.57
C TRP A 412 9.91 28.16 -16.61
N SER A 413 11.07 28.79 -16.84
CA SER A 413 11.16 30.26 -16.88
C SER A 413 10.81 30.87 -18.24
N GLY A 414 10.51 30.05 -19.25
CA GLY A 414 10.28 30.49 -20.63
C GLY A 414 11.50 31.15 -21.31
N ILE A 415 12.64 31.22 -20.64
CA ILE A 415 13.90 31.74 -21.18
C ILE A 415 14.57 30.60 -21.95
N SER A 416 14.29 30.52 -23.25
CA SER A 416 14.92 29.59 -24.18
C SER A 416 16.34 30.01 -24.58
N ASP A 417 17.16 30.48 -23.63
CA ASP A 417 18.53 30.90 -23.88
C ASP A 417 19.52 29.82 -23.46
N GLN A 418 19.89 29.01 -24.47
CA GLN A 418 20.99 28.04 -24.46
C GLN A 418 20.85 26.89 -23.46
N LEU A 419 20.15 25.84 -23.91
CA LEU A 419 20.74 24.50 -23.78
C LEU A 419 22.17 24.58 -24.34
N SER A 420 23.17 24.27 -23.52
CA SER A 420 24.46 23.87 -24.05
C SER A 420 24.25 22.54 -24.77
N GLU A 421 24.28 22.54 -26.11
CA GLU A 421 24.15 21.30 -26.92
C GLU A 421 25.28 20.28 -26.62
N GLU A 422 26.31 20.71 -25.90
CA GLU A 422 27.38 19.86 -25.38
C GLU A 422 26.89 19.02 -24.19
N TYR A 423 26.68 17.73 -24.43
CA TYR A 423 26.59 16.69 -23.40
C TYR A 423 27.95 16.55 -22.68
N LYS A 424 28.22 17.46 -21.75
CA LYS A 424 29.52 17.62 -21.10
C LYS A 424 29.38 17.57 -19.58
N GLY A 425 30.17 16.72 -18.92
CA GLY A 425 30.26 16.72 -17.47
C GLY A 425 31.01 17.92 -16.90
N GLY A 426 30.61 18.34 -15.70
CA GLY A 426 31.29 19.38 -14.95
C GLY A 426 32.56 18.87 -14.26
N THR A 427 33.42 19.80 -13.84
CA THR A 427 34.67 19.55 -13.14
C THR A 427 34.77 20.44 -11.91
N PHE A 428 35.11 19.87 -10.76
CA PHE A 428 35.37 20.62 -9.53
C PHE A 428 36.65 20.13 -8.83
N VAL A 429 37.16 20.96 -7.93
CA VAL A 429 38.31 20.65 -7.07
C VAL A 429 37.82 20.07 -5.75
N PHE A 430 38.30 18.89 -5.37
CA PHE A 430 38.10 18.30 -4.05
C PHE A 430 39.24 18.71 -3.08
N SER A 431 38.97 18.63 -1.78
CA SER A 431 39.92 19.02 -0.72
C SER A 431 40.29 17.88 0.24
N GLN A 432 39.52 16.80 0.19
CA GLN A 432 39.60 15.60 0.99
C GLN A 432 40.77 14.71 0.55
N GLN A 433 41.24 13.82 1.43
CA GLN A 433 42.44 13.00 1.18
C GLN A 433 42.12 11.68 0.49
N GLU A 434 40.97 11.12 0.80
CA GLU A 434 40.49 9.80 0.39
C GLU A 434 40.41 9.66 -1.15
N PRO A 435 39.91 10.67 -1.90
CA PRO A 435 39.98 10.61 -3.37
C PRO A 435 41.39 10.54 -3.97
N LEU A 436 42.45 10.81 -3.19
CA LEU A 436 43.83 10.61 -3.64
C LEU A 436 44.25 9.13 -3.65
N ASN A 437 43.53 8.27 -2.91
CA ASN A 437 43.77 6.83 -2.90
C ASN A 437 43.24 6.16 -4.17
N TRP A 438 42.11 6.63 -4.72
CA TRP A 438 41.47 6.09 -5.92
C TRP A 438 42.45 5.95 -7.09
N GLU A 439 42.73 4.72 -7.55
CA GLU A 439 43.59 4.49 -8.71
C GLU A 439 42.96 5.10 -9.97
N ASN A 440 41.65 4.90 -10.12
CA ASN A 440 40.79 5.50 -11.13
C ASN A 440 39.33 5.48 -10.66
N VAL A 441 38.47 6.25 -11.33
CA VAL A 441 37.03 6.36 -11.04
C VAL A 441 36.16 5.64 -12.08
N LYS A 442 36.70 4.61 -12.75
CA LYS A 442 35.95 3.76 -13.66
C LYS A 442 34.81 3.08 -12.90
N ASP A 443 33.63 3.02 -13.52
CA ASP A 443 32.39 2.43 -12.98
C ASP A 443 31.80 3.16 -11.75
N GLY A 444 32.43 4.23 -11.26
CA GLY A 444 31.98 5.00 -10.10
C GLY A 444 30.94 6.08 -10.45
N PHE A 445 30.12 6.43 -9.47
CA PHE A 445 29.08 7.46 -9.59
C PHE A 445 29.21 8.50 -8.49
N LEU A 446 29.10 9.79 -8.83
CA LEU A 446 28.76 10.82 -7.87
C LEU A 446 27.28 10.68 -7.49
N ILE A 447 26.99 10.81 -6.19
CA ILE A 447 25.64 10.95 -5.67
C ILE A 447 25.54 12.24 -4.84
N GLY A 448 24.42 12.96 -4.93
CA GLY A 448 24.14 14.10 -4.07
C GLY A 448 23.39 15.26 -4.74
N TYR A 449 23.32 16.36 -4.00
CA TYR A 449 22.48 17.53 -4.27
C TYR A 449 23.33 18.66 -4.88
N THR A 450 23.86 18.43 -6.09
CA THR A 450 24.96 19.22 -6.68
C THR A 450 24.64 20.68 -7.02
N GLY A 451 23.36 21.07 -6.97
CA GLY A 451 22.86 22.40 -7.31
C GLY A 451 21.75 22.84 -6.34
N ASN A 452 20.51 22.42 -6.59
CA ASN A 452 19.38 22.71 -5.69
C ASN A 452 19.18 21.58 -4.67
N ASP A 453 18.91 21.92 -3.40
CA ASP A 453 18.78 20.94 -2.31
C ASP A 453 17.46 20.17 -2.28
N TYR A 454 16.50 20.52 -3.15
CA TYR A 454 15.33 19.69 -3.45
C TYR A 454 15.61 18.61 -4.51
N TYR A 455 16.82 18.56 -5.09
CA TYR A 455 17.14 17.65 -6.20
C TYR A 455 18.53 17.00 -6.07
N GLY A 456 18.55 15.83 -5.41
CA GLY A 456 19.64 14.88 -5.44
C GLY A 456 19.59 13.97 -6.68
N GLN A 457 20.76 13.66 -7.24
CA GLN A 457 20.93 12.90 -8.48
C GLN A 457 22.13 11.93 -8.44
N TRP A 458 22.15 10.99 -9.38
CA TRP A 458 23.26 10.06 -9.65
C TRP A 458 23.92 10.40 -10.99
N VAL A 459 25.24 10.58 -11.02
CA VAL A 459 25.99 10.94 -12.23
C VAL A 459 27.29 10.16 -12.32
N GLY A 460 27.55 9.48 -13.44
CA GLY A 460 28.79 8.74 -13.65
C GLY A 460 30.04 9.62 -13.57
N LEU A 461 31.17 9.02 -13.21
CA LEU A 461 32.48 9.67 -13.16
C LEU A 461 33.27 9.42 -14.46
N SER A 462 33.93 10.46 -14.96
CA SER A 462 34.75 10.39 -16.18
C SER A 462 36.23 10.25 -15.87
N SER A 463 36.76 11.08 -14.94
CA SER A 463 38.18 11.06 -14.58
C SER A 463 38.46 11.76 -13.26
N ILE A 464 39.60 11.39 -12.68
CA ILE A 464 40.21 12.04 -11.52
C ILE A 464 41.65 12.47 -11.85
N ASP A 465 41.98 13.73 -11.60
CA ASP A 465 43.35 14.26 -11.66
C ASP A 465 43.85 14.55 -10.25
N LYS A 466 44.61 13.60 -9.72
CA LYS A 466 45.21 13.65 -8.37
C LYS A 466 46.37 14.64 -8.23
N SER A 467 46.85 15.23 -9.34
CA SER A 467 47.88 16.29 -9.31
C SER A 467 47.28 17.69 -9.17
N GLN A 468 45.99 17.83 -9.48
CA GLN A 468 45.23 19.08 -9.40
C GLN A 468 44.02 19.00 -8.45
N ASN A 469 43.85 17.85 -7.78
CA ASN A 469 42.70 17.46 -6.98
C ASN A 469 41.36 17.67 -7.71
N ARG A 470 41.25 17.26 -8.98
CA ARG A 470 40.04 17.48 -9.79
C ARG A 470 39.27 16.20 -10.01
N LEU A 471 37.95 16.27 -9.85
CA LEU A 471 37.01 15.23 -10.26
C LEU A 471 36.15 15.75 -11.41
N THR A 472 35.95 14.93 -12.45
CA THR A 472 35.16 15.27 -13.64
C THR A 472 34.07 14.23 -13.89
N LEU A 473 32.85 14.69 -14.12
CA LEU A 473 31.67 13.84 -14.36
C LEU A 473 31.61 13.33 -15.81
N SER A 474 30.88 12.24 -16.07
CA SER A 474 30.62 11.72 -17.42
C SER A 474 29.69 12.63 -18.21
N LYS A 475 28.67 13.19 -17.54
CA LYS A 475 27.60 14.00 -18.12
C LYS A 475 27.22 15.18 -17.21
N TRP A 476 26.37 16.05 -17.77
CA TRP A 476 25.85 17.24 -17.10
C TRP A 476 24.98 16.89 -15.87
N THR A 477 24.71 17.90 -15.04
CA THR A 477 23.81 17.82 -13.87
C THR A 477 22.62 18.74 -14.10
N ASP A 478 21.42 18.38 -13.61
CA ASP A 478 20.19 19.11 -13.96
C ASP A 478 20.26 20.63 -13.69
N TYR A 479 20.81 21.01 -12.53
CA TYR A 479 20.96 22.41 -12.11
C TYR A 479 22.40 22.96 -12.24
N GLY A 480 23.34 22.19 -12.83
CA GLY A 480 24.76 22.52 -12.87
C GLY A 480 25.50 22.25 -11.54
N LEU A 481 26.83 22.16 -11.60
CA LEU A 481 27.66 22.10 -10.38
C LEU A 481 27.73 23.46 -9.69
N THR A 482 27.53 23.49 -8.37
CA THR A 482 27.64 24.69 -7.54
C THR A 482 28.59 24.44 -6.36
N GLU A 483 29.45 25.42 -6.05
CA GLU A 483 30.36 25.35 -4.89
C GLU A 483 29.57 25.26 -3.57
N GLY A 484 30.10 24.53 -2.59
CA GLY A 484 29.47 24.35 -1.27
C GLY A 484 28.29 23.38 -1.23
N LYS A 485 28.00 22.65 -2.32
CA LYS A 485 26.88 21.70 -2.40
C LYS A 485 27.27 20.26 -2.08
N ARG A 486 26.29 19.44 -1.68
CA ARG A 486 26.50 18.10 -1.10
C ARG A 486 26.84 17.05 -2.17
N TRP A 487 27.91 16.28 -1.96
CA TRP A 487 28.32 15.16 -2.80
C TRP A 487 28.96 14.01 -2.00
N ALA A 488 28.82 12.81 -2.55
CA ALA A 488 29.47 11.57 -2.15
C ALA A 488 29.76 10.76 -3.43
N VAL A 489 30.51 9.67 -3.33
CA VAL A 489 30.82 8.77 -4.46
C VAL A 489 30.49 7.33 -4.08
N CYS A 490 29.90 6.58 -5.01
CA CYS A 490 29.58 5.16 -4.88
C CYS A 490 30.26 4.32 -5.96
N ASN A 491 30.35 3.01 -5.70
CA ASN A 491 30.89 2.00 -6.61
C ASN A 491 32.37 2.23 -6.99
N ILE A 492 33.22 2.43 -5.98
CA ILE A 492 34.68 2.50 -6.10
C ILE A 492 35.27 1.36 -5.25
N PRO A 493 36.18 0.50 -5.78
CA PRO A 493 36.70 -0.63 -5.02
C PRO A 493 37.60 -0.20 -3.86
N GLU A 494 38.26 0.95 -3.95
CA GLU A 494 38.98 1.56 -2.82
C GLU A 494 38.07 1.93 -1.63
N GLU A 495 36.75 1.91 -1.79
CA GLU A 495 35.77 2.30 -0.76
C GLU A 495 34.90 1.13 -0.28
N VAL A 496 35.26 -0.13 -0.58
CA VAL A 496 34.65 -1.30 0.08
C VAL A 496 35.36 -1.53 1.41
N ASP A 497 35.05 -0.73 2.43
CA ASP A 497 35.79 -0.71 3.71
C ASP A 497 34.98 -1.19 4.92
N LEU A 498 33.65 -1.27 4.82
CA LEU A 498 32.74 -1.82 5.86
C LEU A 498 32.06 -3.15 5.46
N PRO A 499 31.71 -4.01 6.45
CA PRO A 499 30.93 -5.21 6.16
C PRO A 499 29.52 -4.88 5.65
N GLY A 500 29.03 -5.68 4.71
CA GLY A 500 27.80 -5.47 3.96
C GLY A 500 27.98 -4.66 2.67
N GLU A 501 29.19 -4.10 2.42
CA GLU A 501 29.45 -3.28 1.24
C GLU A 501 29.95 -4.06 0.01
N TRP A 502 29.52 -3.66 -1.18
CA TRP A 502 29.93 -4.26 -2.45
C TRP A 502 30.25 -3.26 -3.56
N TYR A 503 31.19 -3.67 -4.43
CA TYR A 503 31.57 -3.02 -5.68
C TYR A 503 31.16 -3.88 -6.90
N LEU A 504 30.82 -3.23 -8.01
CA LEU A 504 30.40 -3.83 -9.28
C LEU A 504 31.35 -3.46 -10.42
N ASP A 505 32.02 -4.43 -11.02
CA ASP A 505 32.87 -4.25 -12.21
C ASP A 505 32.07 -4.52 -13.48
N PHE A 506 31.59 -3.45 -14.13
CA PHE A 506 30.69 -3.49 -15.29
C PHE A 506 31.23 -4.25 -16.52
N ASP A 507 32.55 -4.48 -16.62
CA ASP A 507 33.14 -5.19 -17.75
C ASP A 507 33.17 -6.71 -17.53
N SER A 508 33.47 -7.17 -16.30
CA SER A 508 33.68 -8.60 -16.03
C SER A 508 32.43 -9.37 -15.63
N LYS A 509 31.29 -8.70 -15.41
CA LYS A 509 30.05 -9.31 -14.88
C LYS A 509 30.18 -9.84 -13.45
N LYS A 510 31.00 -9.17 -12.63
CA LYS A 510 31.28 -9.58 -11.25
C LYS A 510 30.98 -8.51 -10.22
N ALA A 511 30.50 -8.96 -9.06
CA ALA A 511 30.44 -8.18 -7.85
C ALA A 511 31.51 -8.63 -6.85
N TYR A 512 31.98 -7.70 -6.03
CA TYR A 512 32.98 -7.93 -4.98
C TYR A 512 32.39 -7.43 -3.67
N LEU A 513 32.02 -8.34 -2.78
CA LEU A 513 31.27 -8.06 -1.55
C LEU A 513 32.16 -8.34 -0.33
N TYR A 514 32.24 -7.40 0.62
CA TYR A 514 32.67 -7.66 1.99
C TYR A 514 31.43 -8.12 2.77
N PRO A 515 31.22 -9.42 3.06
CA PRO A 515 29.99 -9.86 3.69
C PRO A 515 29.98 -9.53 5.18
N GLU A 516 28.79 -9.28 5.76
CA GLU A 516 28.62 -9.02 7.20
C GLU A 516 29.06 -10.18 8.11
N LYS A 517 29.09 -11.40 7.56
CA LYS A 517 29.46 -12.66 8.22
C LYS A 517 30.02 -13.63 7.18
N GLU A 518 30.65 -14.71 7.62
CA GLU A 518 31.11 -15.78 6.70
C GLU A 518 29.92 -16.41 5.95
N ILE A 519 29.98 -16.43 4.61
CA ILE A 519 28.93 -16.99 3.75
C ILE A 519 28.94 -18.52 3.85
N CYS A 520 27.82 -19.08 4.30
CA CYS A 520 27.59 -20.50 4.45
C CYS A 520 26.80 -21.07 3.26
N SER A 521 26.89 -22.37 3.01
CA SER A 521 26.16 -23.04 1.90
C SER A 521 24.63 -23.05 2.06
N SER A 522 24.10 -22.57 3.19
CA SER A 522 22.68 -22.34 3.43
C SER A 522 22.23 -20.91 3.10
N ASP A 523 23.15 -19.96 2.95
CA ASP A 523 22.79 -18.57 2.65
C ASP A 523 22.33 -18.46 1.18
N VAL A 524 21.23 -17.74 0.95
CA VAL A 524 20.67 -17.50 -0.38
C VAL A 524 21.12 -16.13 -0.86
N ILE A 525 22.04 -16.12 -1.83
CA ILE A 525 22.46 -14.90 -2.54
C ILE A 525 21.58 -14.73 -3.77
N SER A 526 20.95 -13.57 -3.91
CA SER A 526 20.09 -13.27 -5.04
C SER A 526 20.23 -11.83 -5.54
N VAL A 527 19.82 -11.61 -6.79
CA VAL A 527 19.80 -10.30 -7.46
C VAL A 527 18.42 -9.97 -8.02
N MET A 528 18.18 -8.70 -8.36
CA MET A 528 16.95 -8.29 -9.05
C MET A 528 16.81 -8.94 -10.44
N GLY A 529 15.58 -9.19 -10.86
CA GLY A 529 15.22 -9.86 -12.11
C GLY A 529 15.02 -8.94 -13.32
N SER A 530 14.91 -9.56 -14.49
CA SER A 530 14.78 -8.91 -15.81
C SER A 530 13.44 -8.24 -16.11
N ALA A 531 12.39 -8.51 -15.34
CA ALA A 531 11.03 -8.08 -15.66
C ALA A 531 10.84 -6.56 -15.52
N ASP A 532 10.27 -5.90 -16.54
CA ASP A 532 9.99 -4.45 -16.58
C ASP A 532 8.78 -4.02 -15.72
N ASP A 533 7.83 -4.93 -15.51
CA ASP A 533 6.90 -4.97 -14.39
C ASP A 533 6.80 -6.45 -13.95
N LEU A 534 6.46 -6.74 -12.70
CA LEU A 534 6.22 -8.13 -12.27
C LEU A 534 4.83 -8.60 -12.75
N ILE A 535 3.76 -7.87 -12.39
CA ILE A 535 2.40 -8.08 -12.92
C ILE A 535 1.86 -6.79 -13.52
N ARG A 536 1.20 -6.91 -14.68
CA ARG A 536 0.51 -5.82 -15.37
C ARG A 536 -0.97 -6.13 -15.59
N LEU A 537 -1.84 -5.31 -15.01
CA LEU A 537 -3.30 -5.31 -15.19
C LEU A 537 -3.66 -4.28 -16.26
N THR A 538 -4.30 -4.68 -17.36
CA THR A 538 -4.62 -3.78 -18.49
C THR A 538 -6.04 -4.00 -19.00
N ASN A 539 -6.88 -2.96 -18.94
CA ASN A 539 -8.30 -3.01 -19.33
C ASN A 539 -9.14 -4.05 -18.55
N VAL A 540 -8.76 -4.37 -17.30
CA VAL A 540 -9.44 -5.38 -16.48
C VAL A 540 -10.45 -4.80 -15.50
N SER A 541 -11.37 -5.64 -15.02
CA SER A 541 -12.22 -5.27 -13.88
C SER A 541 -12.56 -6.43 -12.95
N HIS A 542 -12.93 -6.09 -11.70
CA HIS A 542 -13.37 -7.02 -10.66
C HIS A 542 -12.33 -8.11 -10.32
N ILE A 543 -11.10 -7.68 -10.08
CA ILE A 543 -9.95 -8.52 -9.72
C ILE A 543 -9.44 -8.13 -8.33
N ASN A 544 -9.21 -9.11 -7.46
CA ASN A 544 -8.70 -8.90 -6.12
C ASN A 544 -7.37 -9.64 -5.90
N PHE A 545 -6.44 -9.05 -5.14
CA PHE A 545 -5.21 -9.68 -4.67
C PHE A 545 -5.19 -9.69 -3.13
N ARG A 546 -4.86 -10.85 -2.52
CA ARG A 546 -4.88 -11.02 -1.06
C ARG A 546 -3.69 -11.78 -0.51
N ASN A 547 -3.00 -11.20 0.48
CA ASN A 547 -1.93 -11.85 1.25
C ASN A 547 -0.77 -12.41 0.40
N ILE A 548 -0.38 -11.73 -0.68
CA ILE A 548 0.72 -12.13 -1.56
C ILE A 548 1.89 -11.15 -1.40
N ILE A 549 3.11 -11.68 -1.35
CA ILE A 549 4.36 -10.91 -1.35
C ILE A 549 4.83 -10.73 -2.80
N PHE A 550 5.19 -9.52 -3.19
CA PHE A 550 5.73 -9.18 -4.51
C PHE A 550 7.17 -8.65 -4.34
N GLU A 551 8.14 -9.22 -5.08
CA GLU A 551 9.55 -8.82 -4.91
C GLU A 551 10.48 -8.92 -6.13
N LYS A 552 11.60 -8.19 -6.04
CA LYS A 552 12.83 -8.34 -6.86
C LYS A 552 12.65 -8.18 -8.38
N THR A 553 11.69 -7.40 -8.85
CA THR A 553 11.65 -6.90 -10.25
C THR A 553 12.49 -5.63 -10.39
N ASN A 554 13.19 -5.44 -11.51
CA ASN A 554 13.84 -4.16 -11.88
C ASN A 554 12.83 -3.06 -12.28
N GLY A 555 11.56 -3.44 -12.34
CA GLY A 555 10.40 -2.67 -12.78
C GLY A 555 9.42 -2.33 -11.66
N ASN A 556 8.15 -2.11 -12.01
CA ASN A 556 7.09 -1.94 -11.00
C ASN A 556 6.54 -3.32 -10.57
N ALA A 557 6.15 -3.48 -9.31
CA ALA A 557 5.60 -4.77 -8.86
C ALA A 557 4.19 -5.01 -9.45
N MET A 558 3.33 -4.00 -9.36
CA MET A 558 2.00 -4.04 -9.97
C MET A 558 1.75 -2.77 -10.79
N TYR A 559 1.59 -2.93 -12.12
CA TYR A 559 1.20 -1.85 -13.02
C TYR A 559 -0.26 -2.00 -13.43
N ILE A 560 -1.12 -1.05 -13.07
CA ILE A 560 -2.56 -1.07 -13.33
C ILE A 560 -2.89 0.03 -14.34
N SER A 561 -3.54 -0.33 -15.45
CA SER A 561 -3.95 0.66 -16.45
C SER A 561 -5.33 0.44 -17.07
N ASN A 562 -6.07 1.53 -17.28
CA ASN A 562 -7.40 1.55 -17.89
C ASN A 562 -8.38 0.55 -17.24
N SER A 563 -8.22 0.28 -15.95
CA SER A 563 -8.89 -0.80 -15.22
C SER A 563 -9.80 -0.24 -14.13
N SER A 564 -10.70 -1.06 -13.57
CA SER A 564 -11.51 -0.63 -12.42
C SER A 564 -11.98 -1.75 -11.50
N ASN A 565 -12.46 -1.40 -10.30
CA ASN A 565 -12.98 -2.35 -9.32
C ASN A 565 -11.90 -3.37 -8.93
N ILE A 566 -10.79 -2.89 -8.37
CA ILE A 566 -9.65 -3.72 -7.95
C ILE A 566 -9.39 -3.54 -6.44
N GLU A 567 -9.35 -4.66 -5.70
CA GLU A 567 -8.92 -4.67 -4.29
C GLU A 567 -7.55 -5.32 -4.13
N ILE A 568 -6.62 -4.64 -3.45
CA ILE A 568 -5.33 -5.19 -3.04
C ILE A 568 -5.31 -5.14 -1.51
N THR A 569 -5.29 -6.30 -0.84
CA THR A 569 -5.46 -6.38 0.62
C THR A 569 -4.46 -7.31 1.28
N GLY A 570 -3.74 -6.85 2.31
CA GLY A 570 -2.81 -7.70 3.06
C GLY A 570 -1.55 -8.11 2.30
N CYS A 571 -1.29 -7.52 1.14
CA CYS A 571 -0.13 -7.83 0.30
C CYS A 571 1.13 -7.10 0.78
N GLU A 572 2.30 -7.67 0.49
CA GLU A 572 3.59 -7.07 0.76
C GLU A 572 4.32 -6.73 -0.54
N PHE A 573 5.00 -5.60 -0.60
CA PHE A 573 5.71 -5.12 -1.79
C PHE A 573 7.12 -4.67 -1.39
N ARG A 574 8.10 -5.58 -1.57
CA ARG A 574 9.49 -5.40 -1.11
C ARG A 574 10.52 -5.53 -2.23
N HIS A 575 11.66 -4.86 -2.11
CA HIS A 575 12.81 -5.05 -3.02
C HIS A 575 12.48 -4.77 -4.50
N ILE A 576 11.66 -3.75 -4.75
CA ILE A 576 11.18 -3.37 -6.09
C ILE A 576 12.08 -2.26 -6.68
N GLY A 577 12.61 -2.50 -7.89
CA GLY A 577 13.52 -1.58 -8.59
C GLY A 577 12.85 -0.30 -9.11
N ARG A 578 11.51 -0.30 -9.24
CA ARG A 578 10.70 0.90 -9.46
C ARG A 578 9.53 0.97 -8.47
N THR A 579 8.30 1.07 -8.96
CA THR A 579 7.13 1.39 -8.10
C THR A 579 6.52 0.13 -7.50
N GLY A 580 6.16 0.13 -6.22
CA GLY A 580 5.38 -0.97 -5.63
C GLY A 580 4.04 -1.14 -6.37
N VAL A 581 3.16 -0.16 -6.26
CA VAL A 581 1.88 -0.11 -7.02
C VAL A 581 1.82 1.14 -7.87
N TYR A 582 1.77 0.98 -9.19
CA TYR A 582 1.65 2.06 -10.17
C TYR A 582 0.30 2.00 -10.88
N ILE A 583 -0.52 3.04 -10.71
CA ILE A 583 -1.88 3.14 -11.27
C ILE A 583 -1.90 4.23 -12.35
N ARG A 584 -2.51 3.92 -13.50
CA ARG A 584 -2.69 4.88 -14.59
C ARG A 584 -4.11 4.82 -15.17
N SER A 585 -4.77 5.98 -15.28
CA SER A 585 -6.06 6.10 -15.98
C SER A 585 -7.09 5.03 -15.58
N SER A 586 -7.17 4.74 -14.29
CA SER A 586 -8.01 3.71 -13.69
C SER A 586 -8.88 4.33 -12.58
N GLU A 587 -9.92 3.62 -12.15
CA GLU A 587 -10.89 4.09 -11.14
C GLU A 587 -11.41 2.94 -10.25
N ASP A 588 -12.01 3.26 -9.11
CA ASP A 588 -12.51 2.26 -8.14
C ASP A 588 -11.43 1.26 -7.69
N ILE A 589 -10.36 1.75 -7.06
CA ILE A 589 -9.24 0.92 -6.57
C ILE A 589 -9.04 1.11 -5.08
N LEU A 590 -8.96 -0.01 -4.34
CA LEU A 590 -8.70 -0.06 -2.91
C LEU A 590 -7.34 -0.74 -2.65
N LEU A 591 -6.41 -0.01 -2.04
CA LEU A 591 -5.14 -0.54 -1.52
C LEU A 591 -5.20 -0.49 0.02
N LYS A 592 -5.25 -1.67 0.65
CA LYS A 592 -5.59 -1.77 2.08
C LYS A 592 -4.71 -2.73 2.85
N LYS A 593 -4.27 -2.34 4.05
CA LYS A 593 -3.49 -3.21 4.95
C LYS A 593 -2.27 -3.85 4.26
N CYS A 594 -1.65 -3.16 3.31
CA CYS A 594 -0.44 -3.61 2.64
C CYS A 594 0.80 -3.07 3.35
N TYR A 595 1.90 -3.82 3.26
CA TYR A 595 3.22 -3.40 3.72
C TYR A 595 4.09 -3.12 2.49
N ILE A 596 4.62 -1.92 2.35
CA ILE A 596 5.40 -1.51 1.18
C ILE A 596 6.72 -0.91 1.65
N HIS A 597 7.84 -1.57 1.36
CA HIS A 597 9.12 -1.19 1.94
C HIS A 597 10.35 -1.62 1.12
N THR A 598 11.51 -1.06 1.44
CA THR A 598 12.80 -1.42 0.83
C THR A 598 12.77 -1.39 -0.71
N ASN A 599 12.05 -0.42 -1.28
CA ASN A 599 11.94 -0.23 -2.72
C ASN A 599 12.92 0.86 -3.19
N GLU A 600 13.47 0.72 -4.39
CA GLU A 600 14.49 1.63 -4.89
C GLU A 600 13.88 2.97 -5.34
N TYR A 601 12.67 2.93 -5.88
CA TYR A 601 11.86 4.10 -6.24
C TYR A 601 10.67 4.21 -5.27
N MET A 602 9.49 4.58 -5.77
CA MET A 602 8.32 4.94 -4.98
C MET A 602 7.46 3.72 -4.56
N PRO A 603 7.00 3.61 -3.30
CA PRO A 603 5.93 2.71 -2.90
C PRO A 603 4.67 2.76 -3.79
N PHE A 604 4.14 3.95 -4.05
CA PHE A 604 2.86 4.15 -4.73
C PHE A 604 2.87 5.34 -5.70
N ALA A 605 2.21 5.18 -6.85
CA ALA A 605 1.94 6.29 -7.75
C ALA A 605 0.59 6.13 -8.46
N ALA A 606 -0.19 7.21 -8.60
CA ALA A 606 -1.44 7.23 -9.38
C ALA A 606 -1.51 8.44 -10.31
N ILE A 607 -1.58 8.20 -11.63
CA ILE A 607 -1.44 9.26 -12.64
C ILE A 607 -2.58 9.21 -13.68
N ASN A 608 -3.12 10.37 -14.06
CA ASN A 608 -4.24 10.52 -15.00
C ASN A 608 -5.51 9.72 -14.63
N CYS A 609 -5.79 9.52 -13.33
CA CYS A 609 -6.96 8.81 -12.83
C CYS A 609 -8.11 9.78 -12.53
N GLY A 610 -9.33 9.48 -12.98
CA GLY A 610 -10.41 10.47 -13.00
C GLY A 610 -10.12 11.63 -13.97
N ASP A 611 -10.76 12.78 -13.78
CA ASP A 611 -10.51 14.00 -14.57
C ASP A 611 -10.84 15.28 -13.79
N SER A 612 -9.81 15.95 -13.27
CA SER A 612 -9.90 17.22 -12.52
C SER A 612 -10.49 18.39 -13.33
N ARG A 613 -10.54 18.29 -14.67
CA ARG A 613 -11.15 19.29 -15.54
C ARG A 613 -12.67 19.19 -15.60
N THR A 614 -13.22 18.05 -15.17
CA THR A 614 -14.66 17.77 -15.10
C THR A 614 -15.13 17.40 -13.69
N LEU A 615 -14.20 17.29 -12.74
CA LEU A 615 -14.41 16.78 -11.38
C LEU A 615 -14.93 15.33 -11.40
N LYS A 616 -14.52 14.53 -12.40
CA LYS A 616 -14.76 13.08 -12.38
C LYS A 616 -13.79 12.45 -11.37
N ASN A 617 -14.31 12.11 -10.21
CA ASN A 617 -13.60 11.41 -9.14
C ASN A 617 -13.16 10.00 -9.61
N ALA A 618 -11.94 9.59 -9.27
CA ALA A 618 -11.37 8.27 -9.56
C ALA A 618 -11.74 7.21 -8.51
N ASN A 619 -12.21 7.63 -7.33
CA ASN A 619 -12.53 6.77 -6.19
C ASN A 619 -11.38 5.78 -5.84
N ILE A 620 -10.18 6.31 -5.68
CA ILE A 620 -9.00 5.54 -5.26
C ILE A 620 -8.74 5.76 -3.77
N GLU A 621 -8.70 4.68 -3.00
CA GLU A 621 -8.53 4.69 -1.54
C GLU A 621 -7.31 3.87 -1.12
N VAL A 622 -6.39 4.52 -0.39
CA VAL A 622 -5.19 3.94 0.19
C VAL A 622 -5.35 4.03 1.70
N THR A 623 -5.62 2.90 2.37
CA THR A 623 -6.02 2.89 3.78
C THR A 623 -5.38 1.80 4.66
N ASP A 624 -5.03 2.14 5.90
CA ASP A 624 -4.46 1.22 6.92
C ASP A 624 -3.14 0.55 6.46
N ASN A 625 -2.40 1.14 5.52
CA ASN A 625 -1.14 0.61 4.99
C ASN A 625 0.08 1.10 5.78
N LEU A 626 1.15 0.30 5.78
CA LEU A 626 2.44 0.64 6.33
C LEU A 626 3.45 0.80 5.18
N ILE A 627 4.03 1.99 5.06
CA ILE A 627 4.88 2.37 3.94
C ILE A 627 6.18 2.96 4.52
N ARG A 628 7.33 2.33 4.28
CA ARG A 628 8.59 2.81 4.87
C ARG A 628 9.86 2.50 4.08
N ASN A 629 10.95 3.17 4.42
CA ASN A 629 12.33 2.81 4.01
C ASN A 629 12.46 2.47 2.52
N SER A 630 11.71 3.15 1.65
CA SER A 630 11.84 3.05 0.19
C SER A 630 12.61 4.26 -0.33
N SER A 631 12.54 4.56 -1.64
CA SER A 631 13.32 5.63 -2.26
C SER A 631 14.85 5.40 -2.20
N LEU A 632 15.30 4.17 -1.91
CA LEU A 632 16.69 3.83 -1.60
C LEU A 632 17.68 4.03 -2.77
N GLY A 633 17.18 3.98 -4.00
CA GLY A 633 17.97 4.12 -5.23
C GLY A 633 17.89 5.50 -5.88
N TYR A 634 17.07 6.41 -5.34
CA TYR A 634 16.76 7.70 -5.95
C TYR A 634 16.64 8.79 -4.87
N LEU A 635 17.58 9.74 -4.84
CA LEU A 635 17.63 10.80 -3.83
C LEU A 635 16.47 11.82 -3.88
N THR A 636 15.63 11.82 -4.93
CA THR A 636 14.56 12.81 -5.12
C THR A 636 13.26 12.16 -5.59
N VAL A 637 12.68 11.32 -4.75
CA VAL A 637 11.37 10.71 -4.99
C VAL A 637 10.57 10.68 -3.69
N SER A 638 9.24 10.68 -3.82
CA SER A 638 8.34 10.63 -2.67
C SER A 638 7.89 9.20 -2.38
N GLU A 639 7.38 8.95 -1.18
CA GLU A 639 6.77 7.65 -0.90
C GLU A 639 5.45 7.45 -1.69
N THR A 640 4.80 8.54 -2.10
CA THR A 640 3.50 8.52 -2.78
C THR A 640 3.32 9.76 -3.64
N THR A 641 2.87 9.58 -4.89
CA THR A 641 2.41 10.70 -5.74
C THR A 641 1.05 10.45 -6.38
N THR A 642 0.25 11.51 -6.46
CA THR A 642 -0.90 11.60 -7.36
C THR A 642 -0.67 12.75 -8.33
N ASP A 643 -0.86 12.56 -9.64
CA ASP A 643 -0.68 13.64 -10.63
C ASP A 643 -1.75 13.61 -11.74
N SER A 644 -2.16 14.80 -12.21
CA SER A 644 -3.12 15.00 -13.29
C SER A 644 -4.44 14.23 -13.09
N SER A 645 -4.86 14.10 -11.84
CA SER A 645 -5.92 13.19 -11.39
C SER A 645 -6.95 13.88 -10.48
N CYS A 646 -8.03 13.19 -10.11
CA CYS A 646 -9.08 13.69 -9.21
C CYS A 646 -9.62 12.56 -8.32
N GLY A 647 -9.82 12.81 -7.02
CA GLY A 647 -10.57 11.91 -6.14
C GLY A 647 -9.75 10.81 -5.47
N PHE A 648 -8.99 11.16 -4.43
CA PHE A 648 -8.15 10.24 -3.67
C PHE A 648 -8.36 10.35 -2.17
N LYS A 649 -8.24 9.22 -1.47
CA LYS A 649 -8.21 9.19 -0.01
C LYS A 649 -6.97 8.43 0.48
N PHE A 650 -6.16 9.10 1.28
CA PHE A 650 -5.06 8.52 2.05
C PHE A 650 -5.47 8.58 3.52
N THR A 651 -5.88 7.44 4.09
CA THR A 651 -6.43 7.40 5.45
C THR A 651 -5.76 6.35 6.32
N ASN A 652 -5.48 6.67 7.60
CA ASN A 652 -4.96 5.67 8.56
C ASN A 652 -3.65 4.98 8.11
N ASN A 653 -2.86 5.56 7.20
CA ASN A 653 -1.59 4.96 6.79
C ASN A 653 -0.46 5.46 7.70
N THR A 654 0.62 4.67 7.81
CA THR A 654 1.86 5.09 8.45
C THR A 654 2.96 5.18 7.39
N PHE A 655 3.64 6.34 7.30
CA PHE A 655 4.74 6.61 6.37
C PHE A 655 6.04 6.92 7.13
N SER A 656 7.15 6.24 6.85
CA SER A 656 8.45 6.62 7.44
C SER A 656 9.71 6.39 6.60
N GLY A 657 10.79 7.09 6.97
CA GLY A 657 12.15 6.76 6.57
C GLY A 657 12.59 7.21 5.17
N SER A 658 11.90 8.18 4.57
CA SER A 658 12.23 8.70 3.24
C SER A 658 13.30 9.80 3.28
N THR A 659 14.14 9.86 2.24
CA THR A 659 15.06 10.99 2.01
C THR A 659 14.30 12.31 1.79
N THR A 660 13.08 12.25 1.23
CA THR A 660 12.27 13.43 0.92
C THR A 660 10.83 13.33 1.45
N THR A 661 9.82 13.53 0.60
CA THR A 661 8.40 13.74 0.91
C THR A 661 7.64 12.41 1.07
N ALA A 662 6.71 12.30 2.03
CA ALA A 662 5.81 11.17 2.11
C ALA A 662 4.74 11.23 1.00
N LEU A 663 4.00 12.35 0.95
CA LEU A 663 2.82 12.51 0.11
C LEU A 663 2.97 13.72 -0.83
N ILE A 664 3.09 13.51 -2.15
CA ILE A 664 2.93 14.54 -3.18
C ILE A 664 1.51 14.46 -3.74
N LEU A 665 0.65 15.38 -3.30
CA LEU A 665 -0.78 15.36 -3.59
C LEU A 665 -1.14 16.35 -4.71
N ASN A 666 -0.77 16.02 -5.95
CA ASN A 666 -1.10 16.81 -7.15
C ASN A 666 -2.40 16.36 -7.86
N ALA A 667 -3.43 16.06 -7.08
CA ALA A 667 -4.78 15.75 -7.55
C ALA A 667 -5.86 16.60 -6.86
N THR A 668 -6.94 16.90 -7.58
CA THR A 668 -8.14 17.57 -7.03
C THR A 668 -8.96 16.61 -6.18
N GLU A 669 -9.75 17.11 -5.21
CA GLU A 669 -10.52 16.28 -4.26
C GLU A 669 -9.66 15.21 -3.56
N THR A 670 -8.54 15.64 -2.97
CA THR A 670 -7.63 14.74 -2.25
C THR A 670 -7.81 14.90 -0.74
N TYR A 671 -7.93 13.78 -0.03
CA TYR A 671 -8.11 13.72 1.41
C TYR A 671 -6.98 12.92 2.05
N ALA A 672 -6.07 13.58 2.75
CA ALA A 672 -4.99 12.94 3.52
C ALA A 672 -5.29 13.11 5.02
N ASN A 673 -6.02 12.16 5.61
CA ASN A 673 -6.55 12.28 6.96
C ASN A 673 -6.14 11.12 7.87
N TYR A 674 -5.88 11.38 9.15
CA TYR A 674 -5.51 10.35 10.14
C TYR A 674 -4.25 9.52 9.80
N ASN A 675 -3.33 10.04 8.98
CA ASN A 675 -2.06 9.37 8.70
C ASN A 675 -1.02 9.72 9.76
N GLU A 676 -0.12 8.79 10.01
CA GLU A 676 1.13 9.00 10.77
C GLU A 676 2.24 9.19 9.74
N VAL A 677 3.03 10.25 9.85
CA VAL A 677 4.12 10.58 8.91
C VAL A 677 5.33 11.00 9.73
N TYR A 678 6.40 10.22 9.71
CA TYR A 678 7.55 10.50 10.57
C TYR A 678 8.90 10.07 10.00
N ASN A 679 10.00 10.61 10.55
CA ASN A 679 11.35 10.31 10.05
C ASN A 679 11.48 10.58 8.53
N MET A 680 10.94 11.73 8.11
CA MET A 680 10.87 12.19 6.72
C MET A 680 11.75 13.42 6.50
N LEU A 681 12.07 13.72 5.25
CA LEU A 681 13.01 14.77 4.89
C LEU A 681 14.40 14.54 5.53
N ARG A 682 14.85 13.27 5.54
CA ARG A 682 16.19 12.89 6.05
C ARG A 682 17.33 13.57 5.28
N GLU A 683 17.11 13.95 4.02
CA GLU A 683 18.12 14.58 3.16
C GLU A 683 17.66 15.79 2.31
N GLY A 684 16.36 15.88 1.98
CA GLY A 684 15.84 16.89 1.06
C GLY A 684 15.34 18.16 1.74
N TYR A 685 15.71 19.32 1.19
CA TYR A 685 15.19 20.64 1.61
C TYR A 685 14.28 21.27 0.54
N ASP A 686 13.52 22.32 0.91
CA ASP A 686 12.44 22.92 0.11
C ASP A 686 11.35 21.92 -0.28
N ALA A 687 11.08 20.99 0.65
CA ALA A 687 10.09 19.93 0.53
C ALA A 687 9.24 19.84 1.81
N GLY A 688 8.04 19.27 1.69
CA GLY A 688 7.15 19.00 2.81
C GLY A 688 7.05 17.50 3.10
N ALA A 689 6.89 17.08 4.35
CA ALA A 689 6.51 15.69 4.63
C ALA A 689 5.18 15.34 3.93
N ILE A 690 4.25 16.31 3.89
CA ILE A 690 3.14 16.37 2.93
C ILE A 690 3.31 17.61 2.03
N TYR A 691 3.22 17.44 0.72
CA TYR A 691 3.43 18.50 -0.28
C TYR A 691 2.25 18.61 -1.26
N MET A 692 1.86 19.85 -1.59
CA MET A 692 0.91 20.17 -2.66
C MET A 692 1.41 21.41 -3.41
N GLY A 693 1.54 21.34 -4.74
CA GLY A 693 1.95 22.49 -5.55
C GLY A 693 1.70 22.32 -7.06
N ARG A 694 2.34 23.15 -7.88
CA ARG A 694 2.31 23.18 -9.37
C ARG A 694 0.97 23.46 -10.05
N LEU A 695 -0.19 23.12 -9.49
CA LEU A 695 -1.50 23.27 -10.15
C LEU A 695 -2.55 23.92 -9.25
N PHE A 696 -3.12 25.03 -9.73
CA PHE A 696 -4.10 25.87 -9.04
C PHE A 696 -5.53 25.33 -9.13
N ASN A 697 -5.73 24.04 -8.85
CA ASN A 697 -7.03 23.38 -9.04
C ASN A 697 -7.37 22.33 -7.98
N LYS A 698 -6.83 22.43 -6.76
CA LYS A 698 -7.03 21.41 -5.71
C LYS A 698 -7.87 21.89 -4.54
N PHE A 699 -8.69 22.91 -4.77
CA PHE A 699 -9.66 23.45 -3.80
C PHE A 699 -10.48 22.35 -3.12
N ASP A 700 -10.85 22.62 -1.87
CA ASP A 700 -11.63 21.75 -0.98
C ASP A 700 -10.96 20.43 -0.55
N SER A 701 -9.75 20.13 -1.06
CA SER A 701 -8.88 19.07 -0.54
C SER A 701 -8.50 19.29 0.94
N GLU A 702 -8.21 18.20 1.65
CA GLU A 702 -8.07 18.18 3.10
C GLU A 702 -6.80 17.44 3.54
N ILE A 703 -6.10 18.02 4.52
CA ILE A 703 -5.00 17.42 5.27
C ILE A 703 -5.37 17.57 6.76
N CYS A 704 -6.08 16.60 7.34
CA CYS A 704 -6.67 16.75 8.68
C CYS A 704 -6.37 15.60 9.64
N TYR A 705 -6.19 15.92 10.93
CA TYR A 705 -5.98 14.94 12.00
C TYR A 705 -4.82 13.96 11.77
N ASN A 706 -3.80 14.35 11.00
CA ASN A 706 -2.56 13.57 10.86
C ASN A 706 -1.64 13.84 12.06
N TYR A 707 -0.76 12.88 12.36
CA TYR A 707 0.38 13.10 13.25
C TYR A 707 1.66 13.11 12.40
N ILE A 708 2.30 14.28 12.31
CA ILE A 708 3.51 14.49 11.53
C ILE A 708 4.64 14.79 12.52
N HIS A 709 5.51 13.83 12.78
CA HIS A 709 6.58 13.97 13.78
C HIS A 709 7.97 13.67 13.21
N ASP A 710 9.02 13.96 13.97
CA ASP A 710 10.41 13.60 13.66
C ASP A 710 10.85 13.87 12.20
N TYR A 711 10.47 15.03 11.64
CA TYR A 711 10.86 15.43 10.28
C TYR A 711 11.98 16.48 10.28
N GLY A 712 12.73 16.49 9.18
CA GLY A 712 13.92 17.31 9.00
C GLY A 712 15.20 16.61 9.47
N HIS A 713 16.35 17.19 9.13
CA HIS A 713 17.66 16.59 9.32
C HIS A 713 18.03 16.42 10.80
N LEU A 714 18.61 15.26 11.14
CA LEU A 714 19.24 15.03 12.45
C LEU A 714 20.68 15.58 12.50
N ASP A 715 21.38 15.61 11.36
CA ASP A 715 22.76 16.08 11.25
C ASP A 715 22.82 17.57 10.87
N ASP A 716 22.94 18.43 11.88
CA ASP A 716 22.92 19.91 11.80
C ASP A 716 24.18 20.56 11.15
N ASP A 717 25.13 19.77 10.61
CA ASP A 717 26.43 20.25 10.10
C ASP A 717 26.36 20.96 8.72
N PHE A 718 25.16 21.10 8.13
CA PHE A 718 24.95 21.80 6.85
C PHE A 718 23.97 22.96 6.98
N GLU A 719 24.47 24.20 6.81
CA GLU A 719 23.62 25.40 6.69
C GLU A 719 22.83 25.38 5.38
N ALA A 720 21.70 24.68 5.37
CA ALA A 720 20.75 24.70 4.28
C ALA A 720 20.10 26.08 4.09
N ASN A 721 19.99 26.50 2.82
CA ASN A 721 19.34 27.76 2.43
C ASN A 721 17.80 27.68 2.40
N PHE A 722 17.24 26.48 2.62
CA PHE A 722 15.81 26.20 2.50
C PHE A 722 15.31 25.40 3.70
N SER A 723 14.01 25.45 3.95
CA SER A 723 13.38 24.77 5.09
C SER A 723 12.98 23.33 4.80
N ALA A 724 13.02 22.50 5.84
CA ALA A 724 12.25 21.25 5.91
C ALA A 724 10.86 21.58 6.50
N ASN A 725 9.77 21.07 5.92
CA ASN A 725 8.41 21.50 6.26
C ASN A 725 7.53 20.30 6.63
N GLY A 726 6.64 20.42 7.62
CA GLY A 726 5.66 19.37 7.92
C GLY A 726 4.63 19.27 6.80
N ILE A 727 4.00 20.39 6.47
CA ILE A 727 3.09 20.55 5.33
C ILE A 727 3.57 21.73 4.48
N PHE A 728 3.76 21.51 3.17
CA PHE A 728 4.13 22.57 2.21
C PHE A 728 3.06 22.72 1.13
N LEU A 729 2.32 23.83 1.18
CA LEU A 729 1.39 24.29 0.15
C LEU A 729 2.13 25.28 -0.76
N ASP A 730 2.80 24.74 -1.76
CA ASP A 730 3.74 25.43 -2.65
C ASP A 730 3.02 26.06 -3.88
N ASP A 731 3.72 26.88 -4.66
CA ASP A 731 3.30 27.31 -6.00
C ASP A 731 1.88 27.90 -6.11
N LEU A 732 1.51 28.71 -5.10
CA LEU A 732 0.21 29.36 -4.93
C LEU A 732 -0.96 28.40 -4.61
N GLU A 733 -0.69 27.16 -4.16
CA GLU A 733 -1.72 26.18 -3.80
C GLU A 733 -2.78 26.77 -2.85
N SER A 734 -4.06 26.58 -3.18
CA SER A 734 -5.15 27.41 -2.66
C SER A 734 -6.41 26.62 -2.34
N GLY A 735 -7.16 27.07 -1.33
CA GLY A 735 -8.41 26.45 -0.89
C GLY A 735 -8.25 25.13 -0.10
N ILE A 736 -7.06 24.85 0.43
CA ILE A 736 -6.76 23.62 1.18
C ILE A 736 -7.17 23.77 2.64
N LYS A 737 -7.74 22.70 3.23
CA LYS A 737 -8.04 22.62 4.66
C LYS A 737 -6.92 21.87 5.39
N VAL A 738 -6.20 22.55 6.27
CA VAL A 738 -5.16 21.98 7.15
C VAL A 738 -5.66 22.09 8.59
N ILE A 739 -6.35 21.05 9.08
CA ILE A 739 -7.14 21.14 10.32
C ILE A 739 -6.82 20.02 11.32
N GLY A 740 -6.58 20.39 12.58
CA GLY A 740 -6.49 19.41 13.67
C GLY A 740 -5.27 18.47 13.61
N ASN A 741 -4.25 18.79 12.82
CA ASN A 741 -3.02 18.00 12.76
C ASN A 741 -2.15 18.26 13.99
N ILE A 742 -1.40 17.25 14.40
CA ILE A 742 -0.33 17.37 15.39
C ILE A 742 0.98 17.34 14.60
N ILE A 743 1.82 18.36 14.74
CA ILE A 743 3.03 18.56 13.94
C ILE A 743 4.21 18.87 14.88
N VAL A 744 5.22 18.01 14.87
CA VAL A 744 6.38 18.05 15.77
C VAL A 744 7.65 17.87 14.93
N ALA A 745 8.65 18.74 15.03
CA ALA A 745 9.89 18.56 14.26
C ALA A 745 10.99 17.92 15.11
N ASN A 746 12.03 17.37 14.45
CA ASN A 746 13.21 16.83 15.12
C ASN A 746 13.99 17.90 15.89
N ASN A 747 14.04 19.12 15.36
CA ASN A 747 14.86 20.19 15.89
C ASN A 747 14.24 21.58 15.65
N ASN A 748 14.84 22.58 16.29
CA ASN A 748 14.45 23.99 16.23
C ASN A 748 15.20 24.81 15.16
N ASN A 749 15.82 24.18 14.16
CA ASN A 749 16.63 24.81 13.11
C ASN A 749 16.05 24.56 11.71
N ASN A 750 15.69 25.61 10.97
CA ASN A 750 15.17 25.52 9.59
C ASN A 750 13.91 24.63 9.38
N THR A 751 13.24 24.20 10.45
CA THR A 751 12.01 23.40 10.42
C THR A 751 10.75 24.27 10.45
N ILE A 752 9.79 23.99 9.58
CA ILE A 752 8.51 24.73 9.51
C ILE A 752 7.33 23.78 9.68
N GLY A 753 6.31 24.17 10.44
CA GLY A 753 5.08 23.40 10.59
C GLY A 753 4.25 23.38 9.30
N VAL A 754 3.71 24.53 8.93
CA VAL A 754 3.00 24.76 7.66
C VAL A 754 3.63 25.90 6.87
N LYS A 755 4.15 25.60 5.67
CA LYS A 755 4.64 26.61 4.70
C LYS A 755 3.59 26.83 3.62
N ILE A 756 3.22 28.08 3.38
CA ILE A 756 2.32 28.50 2.30
C ILE A 756 3.12 29.39 1.33
N GLY A 757 3.49 28.83 0.18
CA GLY A 757 4.19 29.46 -0.93
C GLY A 757 3.29 30.39 -1.74
N GLY A 758 2.68 31.38 -1.08
CA GLY A 758 1.80 32.36 -1.72
C GLY A 758 0.35 31.93 -1.92
N GLY A 759 -0.13 30.81 -1.40
CA GLY A 759 -1.53 30.39 -1.54
C GLY A 759 -2.61 31.33 -1.00
N ALA A 760 -3.85 31.19 -1.48
CA ALA A 760 -5.04 31.95 -1.06
C ALA A 760 -6.18 31.04 -0.58
N TYR A 761 -7.06 31.58 0.28
CA TYR A 761 -8.21 30.87 0.86
C TYR A 761 -7.90 29.54 1.59
N ASN A 762 -6.65 29.29 1.95
CA ASN A 762 -6.26 28.13 2.77
C ASN A 762 -6.72 28.32 4.22
N ALA A 763 -7.19 27.25 4.86
CA ALA A 763 -7.56 27.25 6.26
C ALA A 763 -6.52 26.45 7.06
N VAL A 764 -5.80 27.11 7.96
CA VAL A 764 -4.82 26.46 8.86
C VAL A 764 -5.35 26.61 10.28
N LYS A 765 -6.08 25.60 10.77
CA LYS A 765 -6.85 25.72 12.01
C LYS A 765 -6.66 24.58 12.99
N TYR A 766 -6.64 24.93 14.27
CA TYR A 766 -6.66 23.96 15.37
C TYR A 766 -5.54 22.91 15.32
N ASN A 767 -4.43 23.21 14.64
CA ASN A 767 -3.24 22.36 14.61
C ASN A 767 -2.39 22.61 15.86
N ILE A 768 -1.64 21.59 16.27
CA ILE A 768 -0.67 21.67 17.38
C ILE A 768 0.73 21.64 16.77
N PHE A 769 1.57 22.61 17.13
CA PHE A 769 2.95 22.76 16.66
C PHE A 769 3.92 22.67 17.84
N ALA A 770 4.84 21.71 17.83
CA ALA A 770 5.86 21.55 18.87
C ALA A 770 7.29 21.42 18.30
N ASN A 771 8.29 21.87 19.06
CA ASN A 771 9.72 21.67 18.80
C ASN A 771 10.15 21.99 17.35
N MET A 772 9.90 23.21 16.87
CA MET A 772 10.25 23.62 15.50
C MET A 772 10.67 25.09 15.39
N TYR A 773 11.43 25.42 14.34
CA TYR A 773 11.90 26.79 14.11
C TYR A 773 10.74 27.78 13.91
N ARG A 774 9.77 27.47 13.02
CA ARG A 774 8.59 28.32 12.74
C ARG A 774 7.29 27.51 12.58
N PRO A 775 6.22 27.78 13.35
CA PRO A 775 4.94 27.10 13.18
C PRO A 775 4.30 27.31 11.81
N ILE A 776 4.17 28.58 11.38
CA ILE A 776 3.52 28.93 10.12
C ILE A 776 4.35 29.99 9.38
N LEU A 777 4.69 29.70 8.13
CA LEU A 777 5.32 30.65 7.19
C LEU A 777 4.36 30.95 6.03
N LEU A 778 4.03 32.22 5.84
CA LEU A 778 3.21 32.71 4.72
C LEU A 778 4.03 33.64 3.82
N GLU A 779 4.57 33.07 2.75
CA GLU A 779 5.39 33.77 1.77
C GLU A 779 4.55 34.63 0.81
N ALA A 780 5.11 35.74 0.34
CA ALA A 780 4.52 36.55 -0.73
C ALA A 780 5.32 36.38 -2.03
N ARG A 781 4.86 35.52 -2.95
CA ARG A 781 5.46 35.31 -4.28
C ARG A 781 5.00 36.36 -5.31
N GLN A 782 5.02 37.64 -4.93
CA GLN A 782 4.42 38.73 -5.71
C GLN A 782 5.46 39.47 -6.57
N ALA A 783 5.36 39.38 -7.90
CA ALA A 783 6.00 40.35 -8.78
C ALA A 783 5.47 41.76 -8.58
N ILE A 784 6.39 42.67 -8.24
CA ILE A 784 6.21 44.11 -8.41
C ILE A 784 7.18 44.58 -9.49
N MET A 785 6.63 45.24 -10.52
CA MET A 785 7.40 46.17 -11.36
C MET A 785 7.27 47.57 -10.76
N GLU A 786 8.28 47.98 -10.00
CA GLU A 786 8.51 49.37 -9.61
C GLU A 786 9.75 49.84 -10.37
N ASP A 787 9.64 50.99 -11.05
CA ASP A 787 10.72 51.66 -11.79
C ASP A 787 11.57 50.76 -12.72
N ASN A 788 10.90 49.87 -13.48
CA ASN A 788 11.49 48.93 -14.45
C ASN A 788 12.48 47.89 -13.87
N ASN A 789 12.56 47.73 -12.55
CA ASN A 789 13.34 46.65 -11.93
C ASN A 789 12.41 45.56 -11.38
N ILE A 790 12.74 44.31 -11.70
CA ILE A 790 12.09 43.12 -11.14
C ILE A 790 12.75 42.84 -9.78
N LEU A 791 11.96 42.73 -8.71
CA LEU A 791 12.43 42.53 -7.33
C LEU A 791 12.12 41.13 -6.75
N THR A 792 11.57 40.21 -7.56
CA THR A 792 11.20 38.83 -7.16
C THR A 792 11.16 37.89 -8.37
N ASP A 793 11.43 36.60 -8.18
CA ASP A 793 11.64 35.62 -9.26
C ASP A 793 10.40 35.12 -10.04
N VAL A 794 9.17 35.45 -9.62
CA VAL A 794 7.93 34.91 -10.23
C VAL A 794 7.03 36.05 -10.73
N THR A 795 6.92 36.21 -12.05
CA THR A 795 6.00 37.16 -12.69
C THR A 795 4.57 36.62 -12.74
N TRP A 796 3.58 37.51 -12.92
CA TRP A 796 2.18 37.07 -13.12
C TRP A 796 2.00 36.18 -14.36
N LYS A 797 2.92 36.22 -15.33
CA LYS A 797 2.95 35.31 -16.47
C LYS A 797 3.41 33.92 -16.05
N ASP A 798 4.38 33.82 -15.16
CA ASP A 798 4.87 32.53 -14.62
C ASP A 798 3.79 31.87 -13.76
N MET A 799 2.98 32.66 -13.04
CA MET A 799 1.80 32.16 -12.32
C MET A 799 0.75 31.54 -13.24
N LEU A 800 0.64 31.98 -14.51
CA LEU A 800 -0.33 31.40 -15.44
C LEU A 800 0.01 29.93 -15.78
N PHE A 801 1.28 29.53 -15.77
CA PHE A 801 1.68 28.13 -16.03
C PHE A 801 1.07 27.13 -15.05
N ASN A 802 0.71 27.57 -13.83
CA ASN A 802 0.11 26.72 -12.81
C ASN A 802 -1.41 26.49 -13.03
N PHE A 803 -1.99 26.99 -14.12
CA PHE A 803 -3.39 26.74 -14.48
C PHE A 803 -3.48 25.59 -15.51
N PRO A 804 -4.35 24.56 -15.34
CA PRO A 804 -4.32 23.32 -16.15
C PRO A 804 -4.48 23.44 -17.68
N ASP A 805 -4.76 24.63 -18.21
CA ASP A 805 -5.06 24.87 -19.63
C ASP A 805 -3.96 25.61 -20.40
N THR A 806 -2.93 26.16 -19.74
CA THR A 806 -2.05 27.15 -20.38
C THR A 806 -1.01 26.58 -21.36
N PHE A 807 -0.59 25.33 -21.20
CA PHE A 807 0.37 24.70 -22.12
C PHE A 807 0.03 23.23 -22.42
N GLY A 808 -0.07 22.91 -23.71
CA GLY A 808 0.06 21.54 -24.23
C GLY A 808 -1.09 20.55 -23.97
N SER A 809 -2.08 20.88 -23.14
CA SER A 809 -3.25 20.01 -22.95
C SER A 809 -4.18 20.06 -24.19
N ASN A 810 -4.84 18.94 -24.51
CA ASN A 810 -5.59 18.72 -25.76
C ASN A 810 -6.89 19.55 -25.92
N THR A 811 -7.04 20.66 -25.19
CA THR A 811 -8.15 21.61 -25.24
C THR A 811 -7.78 22.83 -26.09
N ALA A 812 -8.21 22.82 -27.36
CA ALA A 812 -7.80 23.78 -28.40
C ALA A 812 -8.19 25.27 -28.20
N ASN A 813 -8.66 25.68 -27.02
CA ASN A 813 -9.28 26.99 -26.77
C ASN A 813 -8.57 27.89 -25.74
N LEU A 814 -7.47 27.42 -25.11
CA LEU A 814 -6.56 28.25 -24.31
C LEU A 814 -5.11 28.16 -24.82
N VAL A 815 -4.98 27.97 -26.13
CA VAL A 815 -3.67 27.85 -26.79
C VAL A 815 -2.98 29.20 -26.78
N LEU A 816 -1.94 29.33 -25.95
CA LEU A 816 -0.90 30.36 -26.06
C LEU A 816 -0.12 30.16 -27.37
N ASN A 817 -0.72 30.55 -28.50
CA ASN A 817 -0.16 30.38 -29.85
C ASN A 817 0.87 31.48 -30.17
N THR A 818 1.78 31.75 -29.23
CA THR A 818 2.81 32.78 -29.31
C THR A 818 4.20 32.16 -29.25
N THR A 819 4.97 32.27 -30.32
CA THR A 819 6.33 31.74 -30.40
C THR A 819 7.39 32.61 -29.71
N THR A 820 7.01 33.75 -29.12
CA THR A 820 7.93 34.61 -28.35
C THR A 820 7.25 35.27 -27.13
N TRP A 821 8.03 35.54 -26.08
CA TRP A 821 7.58 36.10 -24.80
C TRP A 821 7.00 37.53 -24.86
N ASN A 822 7.20 38.22 -25.99
CA ASN A 822 6.90 39.65 -26.18
C ASN A 822 5.44 39.96 -26.51
N ASP A 823 4.64 38.99 -26.96
CA ASP A 823 3.25 39.22 -27.41
C ASP A 823 2.18 38.95 -26.32
N PHE A 824 2.58 38.66 -25.08
CA PHE A 824 1.66 38.42 -23.96
C PHE A 824 0.71 39.58 -23.64
N ASP A 825 1.06 40.82 -24.01
CA ASP A 825 0.19 41.98 -23.85
C ASP A 825 -0.93 42.08 -24.90
N GLN A 826 -0.87 41.24 -25.95
CA GLN A 826 -1.85 41.16 -27.05
C GLN A 826 -2.75 39.91 -26.98
N LEU A 827 -2.59 39.07 -25.95
CA LEU A 827 -3.34 37.82 -25.78
C LEU A 827 -4.75 38.06 -25.20
N ASP A 828 -5.76 37.51 -25.87
CA ASP A 828 -7.16 37.55 -25.43
C ASP A 828 -7.42 36.46 -24.39
N ILE A 829 -6.95 36.70 -23.15
CA ILE A 829 -7.08 35.78 -22.01
C ILE A 829 -8.53 35.85 -21.47
N SER A 830 -9.48 35.31 -22.24
CA SER A 830 -10.87 35.16 -21.79
C SER A 830 -10.99 34.02 -20.78
N VAL A 831 -11.51 34.29 -19.58
CA VAL A 831 -11.84 33.24 -18.60
C VAL A 831 -12.89 32.26 -19.14
N ASP A 832 -13.77 32.73 -20.02
CA ASP A 832 -15.00 32.06 -20.47
C ASP A 832 -14.79 30.75 -21.26
N HIS A 833 -13.54 30.39 -21.58
CA HIS A 833 -13.21 29.18 -22.34
C HIS A 833 -12.35 28.14 -21.58
N GLY A 834 -11.92 28.45 -20.35
CA GLY A 834 -11.09 27.56 -19.53
C GLY A 834 -11.88 26.56 -18.66
N VAL A 835 -11.15 25.62 -18.06
CA VAL A 835 -11.66 24.60 -17.12
C VAL A 835 -12.51 25.20 -16.01
N PHE A 836 -12.05 26.29 -15.40
CA PHE A 836 -12.75 26.98 -14.31
C PHE A 836 -14.05 27.68 -14.74
N ALA A 837 -14.28 27.87 -16.05
CA ALA A 837 -15.53 28.38 -16.60
C ALA A 837 -16.50 27.27 -17.04
N LYS A 838 -16.11 25.99 -16.93
CA LYS A 838 -17.02 24.87 -17.14
C LYS A 838 -18.00 24.78 -15.98
N GLN A 839 -19.22 24.32 -16.26
CA GLN A 839 -20.31 24.27 -15.29
C GLN A 839 -19.98 23.53 -13.99
N PRO A 840 -19.24 22.39 -13.96
CA PRO A 840 -18.86 21.74 -12.69
C PRO A 840 -18.08 22.70 -11.77
N TRP A 841 -16.99 23.29 -12.28
CA TRP A 841 -16.17 24.26 -11.54
C TRP A 841 -16.93 25.52 -11.12
N ILE A 842 -17.83 26.05 -11.96
CA ILE A 842 -18.69 27.19 -11.59
C ILE A 842 -19.68 26.83 -10.48
N ASN A 843 -20.25 25.63 -10.51
CA ASN A 843 -21.27 25.19 -9.55
C ASN A 843 -20.66 24.85 -8.19
N GLU A 844 -19.53 24.16 -8.18
CA GLU A 844 -18.93 23.58 -6.97
C GLU A 844 -17.89 24.52 -6.36
N HIS A 845 -17.09 25.22 -7.18
CA HIS A 845 -16.01 26.11 -6.70
C HIS A 845 -16.05 27.50 -7.35
N ALA A 846 -17.22 28.16 -7.35
CA ALA A 846 -17.42 29.53 -7.88
C ALA A 846 -16.37 30.57 -7.41
N GLY A 847 -15.78 30.37 -6.22
CA GLY A 847 -14.70 31.20 -5.68
C GLY A 847 -13.40 31.16 -6.52
N VAL A 848 -13.12 30.03 -7.19
CA VAL A 848 -11.93 29.84 -8.03
C VAL A 848 -12.08 30.61 -9.35
N TYR A 849 -13.24 30.51 -10.01
CA TYR A 849 -13.54 31.33 -11.20
C TYR A 849 -13.42 32.83 -10.87
N LYS A 850 -13.96 33.27 -9.73
CA LYS A 850 -13.82 34.66 -9.27
C LYS A 850 -12.35 35.04 -9.05
N LEU A 851 -11.58 34.21 -8.35
CA LEU A 851 -10.16 34.44 -8.08
C LEU A 851 -9.35 34.57 -9.38
N LEU A 852 -9.57 33.68 -10.34
CA LEU A 852 -8.95 33.73 -11.68
C LEU A 852 -9.35 34.99 -12.45
N SER A 853 -10.64 35.37 -12.42
CA SER A 853 -11.12 36.58 -13.12
C SER A 853 -10.43 37.86 -12.62
N GLU A 854 -10.16 37.95 -11.32
CA GLU A 854 -9.48 39.10 -10.70
C GLU A 854 -7.96 39.11 -11.00
N ILE A 855 -7.31 37.94 -11.08
CA ILE A 855 -5.90 37.82 -11.49
C ILE A 855 -5.71 38.37 -12.91
N ILE A 856 -6.61 37.99 -13.82
CA ILE A 856 -6.57 38.39 -15.23
C ILE A 856 -6.92 39.87 -15.40
N SER A 857 -7.93 40.39 -14.68
CA SER A 857 -8.31 41.81 -14.79
C SER A 857 -7.23 42.75 -14.28
N ASP A 858 -6.63 42.43 -13.12
CA ASP A 858 -5.75 43.35 -12.41
C ASP A 858 -4.27 43.10 -12.72
N ARG A 859 -3.97 42.01 -13.45
CA ARG A 859 -2.61 41.49 -13.77
C ARG A 859 -1.73 41.37 -12.52
N ARG A 860 -2.36 41.02 -11.41
CA ARG A 860 -1.77 40.94 -10.07
C ARG A 860 -2.44 39.81 -9.32
N TYR A 861 -1.63 38.97 -8.70
CA TYR A 861 -2.09 38.03 -7.70
C TYR A 861 -1.71 38.54 -6.32
N ASN A 862 -2.68 38.57 -5.42
CA ASN A 862 -2.48 38.86 -4.00
C ASN A 862 -3.05 37.69 -3.21
N ALA A 863 -2.16 36.93 -2.59
CA ALA A 863 -2.51 35.89 -1.63
C ALA A 863 -3.35 36.50 -0.50
N ARG A 864 -4.52 35.92 -0.23
CA ARG A 864 -5.57 36.55 0.59
C ARG A 864 -6.62 35.56 1.05
N GLY A 865 -7.40 35.95 2.04
CA GLY A 865 -8.54 35.16 2.50
C GLY A 865 -8.14 33.87 3.24
N ASN A 866 -6.84 33.64 3.44
CA ASN A 866 -6.33 32.60 4.33
C ASN A 866 -6.88 32.83 5.74
N ASP A 867 -7.28 31.75 6.38
CA ASP A 867 -7.98 31.73 7.66
C ASP A 867 -7.17 30.91 8.66
N ILE A 868 -6.31 31.60 9.40
CA ILE A 868 -5.31 31.02 10.32
C ILE A 868 -5.79 31.31 11.75
N ASP A 869 -6.25 30.28 12.46
CA ASP A 869 -7.07 30.45 13.66
C ASP A 869 -6.98 29.25 14.62
N GLY A 870 -6.95 29.51 15.92
CA GLY A 870 -7.05 28.48 16.96
C GLY A 870 -5.92 27.44 17.05
N ASN A 871 -4.80 27.61 16.35
CA ASN A 871 -3.65 26.70 16.47
C ASN A 871 -2.91 26.89 17.81
N ILE A 872 -2.10 25.92 18.22
CA ILE A 872 -1.29 25.93 19.45
C ILE A 872 0.19 25.80 19.08
N LYS A 873 1.07 26.47 19.83
CA LYS A 873 2.52 26.46 19.63
C LYS A 873 3.23 26.19 20.95
N TYR A 874 4.24 25.34 20.91
CA TYR A 874 5.03 24.93 22.06
C TYR A 874 6.51 24.76 21.69
N LEU A 875 7.43 25.29 22.50
CA LEU A 875 8.88 25.22 22.28
C LEU A 875 9.31 25.60 20.84
N VAL A 876 8.84 26.76 20.37
CA VAL A 876 9.13 27.26 19.01
C VAL A 876 10.20 28.36 19.04
N ALA A 877 11.13 28.33 18.09
CA ALA A 877 12.28 29.26 18.09
C ALA A 877 11.92 30.69 17.61
N GLU A 878 11.04 30.80 16.61
CA GLU A 878 10.57 32.07 16.05
C GLU A 878 9.03 32.08 15.92
N ALA A 879 8.43 33.25 16.15
CA ALA A 879 7.00 33.46 15.98
C ALA A 879 6.57 33.40 14.49
N ASP A 880 5.26 33.32 14.24
CA ASP A 880 4.69 33.26 12.88
C ASP A 880 5.22 34.41 12.01
N SER A 881 5.96 34.06 10.95
CA SER A 881 6.51 35.05 10.02
C SER A 881 5.51 35.33 8.89
N LEU A 882 4.60 36.27 9.15
CA LEU A 882 3.78 36.90 8.10
C LEU A 882 4.60 37.99 7.42
N SER A 883 4.75 37.95 6.10
CA SER A 883 5.30 39.11 5.40
C SER A 883 4.40 40.35 5.59
N SER A 884 5.01 41.54 5.64
CA SER A 884 4.30 42.79 5.94
C SER A 884 3.16 43.10 4.97
N ARG A 885 3.26 42.62 3.72
CA ARG A 885 2.19 42.70 2.70
C ARG A 885 1.05 41.72 2.98
N MET A 886 1.34 40.51 3.48
CA MET A 886 0.35 39.47 3.75
C MET A 886 -0.50 39.74 5.00
N THR A 887 0.05 40.48 5.96
CA THR A 887 -0.67 40.91 7.17
C THR A 887 -1.95 41.72 6.85
N GLN A 888 -2.01 42.38 5.68
CA GLN A 888 -3.20 43.11 5.22
C GLN A 888 -4.32 42.20 4.64
N TYR A 889 -4.01 40.96 4.27
CA TYR A 889 -4.88 40.10 3.47
C TYR A 889 -5.31 38.79 4.14
N ALA A 890 -4.76 38.47 5.32
CA ALA A 890 -5.30 37.44 6.20
C ALA A 890 -6.69 37.86 6.74
N LYS A 891 -7.68 36.96 6.67
CA LYS A 891 -9.08 37.31 6.96
C LYS A 891 -9.38 37.37 8.46
N ASN A 892 -8.81 36.41 9.18
CA ASN A 892 -8.69 36.39 10.64
C ASN A 892 -7.20 36.19 10.94
N ALA A 893 -6.63 37.02 11.79
CA ALA A 893 -5.20 36.99 12.14
C ALA A 893 -5.01 37.26 13.64
N ASN A 894 -5.82 36.62 14.48
CA ASN A 894 -5.61 36.57 15.94
C ASN A 894 -4.96 35.24 16.33
N ILE A 895 -3.77 35.07 15.74
CA ILE A 895 -2.56 34.35 16.18
C ILE A 895 -2.76 33.25 17.24
N SER A 896 -2.26 32.08 16.86
CA SER A 896 -2.10 30.85 17.63
C SER A 896 -1.63 31.07 19.07
N TYR A 897 -2.07 30.21 19.98
CA TYR A 897 -1.70 30.27 21.39
C TYR A 897 -0.25 29.82 21.60
N ASP A 898 0.63 30.75 21.97
CA ASP A 898 1.98 30.44 22.45
C ASP A 898 1.89 29.91 23.89
N VAL A 899 2.37 28.69 24.14
CA VAL A 899 2.38 28.06 25.47
C VAL A 899 3.79 27.60 25.82
N SER A 900 4.18 27.79 27.08
CA SER A 900 5.56 27.57 27.56
C SER A 900 5.61 26.93 28.94
N GLU A 901 4.55 26.19 29.32
CA GLU A 901 4.47 25.42 30.56
C GLU A 901 4.50 23.94 30.20
N GLU A 902 5.14 23.10 31.02
CA GLU A 902 5.41 21.69 30.71
C GLU A 902 4.13 20.81 30.76
N ASP A 903 3.10 21.22 31.51
CA ASP A 903 1.84 20.45 31.74
C ASP A 903 0.73 20.68 30.67
N VAL A 904 1.09 20.91 29.40
CA VAL A 904 0.11 21.25 28.34
C VAL A 904 -0.51 20.02 27.67
N PHE A 905 0.28 18.97 27.50
CA PHE A 905 -0.09 17.77 26.76
C PHE A 905 -0.58 16.64 27.65
N VAL A 906 -1.13 15.58 27.04
CA VAL A 906 -1.55 14.37 27.76
C VAL A 906 -0.34 13.61 28.29
N ASN A 907 0.67 13.39 27.44
CA ASN A 907 1.98 12.88 27.85
C ASN A 907 3.04 13.12 26.76
N GLU A 908 3.90 14.12 26.92
CA GLU A 908 4.97 14.44 25.96
C GLU A 908 6.01 13.32 25.82
N GLU A 909 6.37 12.65 26.92
CA GLU A 909 7.38 11.57 26.95
C GLU A 909 6.93 10.33 26.14
N GLU A 910 5.62 10.08 26.07
CA GLU A 910 4.99 8.99 25.29
C GLU A 910 4.47 9.47 23.92
N GLN A 911 4.98 10.59 23.41
CA GLN A 911 4.58 11.22 22.14
C GLN A 911 3.08 11.58 22.01
N ASP A 912 2.35 11.76 23.13
CA ASP A 912 0.93 12.14 23.14
C ASP A 912 0.74 13.65 23.34
N TYR A 913 1.01 14.38 22.25
CA TYR A 913 0.84 15.84 22.14
C TYR A 913 -0.63 16.31 22.02
N ARG A 914 -1.62 15.47 22.34
CA ARG A 914 -3.00 15.95 22.52
C ARG A 914 -3.05 16.90 23.70
N ILE A 915 -3.96 17.87 23.65
CA ILE A 915 -4.16 18.83 24.74
C ILE A 915 -4.82 18.16 25.94
N SER A 916 -4.25 18.35 27.13
CA SER A 916 -4.84 17.87 28.39
C SER A 916 -6.15 18.62 28.73
N ASN A 917 -7.07 17.95 29.41
CA ASN A 917 -8.33 18.55 29.86
C ASN A 917 -8.09 19.73 30.82
N GLU A 918 -6.99 19.72 31.57
CA GLU A 918 -6.56 20.85 32.40
C GLU A 918 -6.10 22.04 31.54
N ALA A 919 -5.18 21.84 30.60
CA ALA A 919 -4.71 22.88 29.69
C ALA A 919 -5.87 23.46 28.85
N LYS A 920 -6.73 22.59 28.30
CA LYS A 920 -7.95 22.98 27.58
C LYS A 920 -8.84 23.89 28.42
N SER A 921 -9.03 23.58 29.69
CA SER A 921 -9.85 24.38 30.62
C SER A 921 -9.16 25.69 31.03
N LYS A 922 -7.84 25.66 31.27
CA LYS A 922 -7.00 26.77 31.72
C LYS A 922 -6.86 27.86 30.66
N TYR A 923 -6.60 27.48 29.40
CA TYR A 923 -6.40 28.40 28.28
C TYR A 923 -7.64 28.55 27.40
N ASN A 924 -8.73 27.83 27.69
CA ASN A 924 -9.99 27.83 26.94
C ASN A 924 -9.79 27.45 25.44
N PHE A 925 -9.02 26.38 25.21
CA PHE A 925 -8.79 25.84 23.87
C PHE A 925 -10.04 25.14 23.31
N PHE A 926 -10.22 25.19 21.99
CA PHE A 926 -11.35 24.60 21.29
C PHE A 926 -10.93 24.10 19.90
N GLY A 927 -11.52 22.99 19.43
CA GLY A 927 -11.33 22.45 18.07
C GLY A 927 -10.03 21.68 17.85
N VAL A 928 -9.04 21.85 18.72
CA VAL A 928 -7.76 21.12 18.72
C VAL A 928 -7.94 19.66 19.20
N PRO A 929 -7.07 18.72 18.78
CA PRO A 929 -7.01 17.39 19.37
C PRO A 929 -6.75 17.45 20.88
N ASP A 930 -7.62 16.79 21.65
CA ASP A 930 -7.55 16.71 23.11
C ASP A 930 -7.85 15.28 23.58
N GLU A 931 -7.89 15.03 24.89
CA GLU A 931 -8.20 13.71 25.47
C GLU A 931 -9.46 13.01 24.91
N THR A 932 -10.43 13.74 24.33
CA THR A 932 -11.63 13.16 23.72
C THR A 932 -11.42 12.65 22.29
N PHE A 933 -10.32 13.04 21.63
CA PHE A 933 -9.90 12.52 20.34
C PHE A 933 -9.09 11.23 20.54
N ASP A 934 -9.56 10.11 19.99
CA ASP A 934 -8.83 8.84 20.06
C ASP A 934 -7.69 8.80 19.03
N ILE A 935 -6.47 8.98 19.54
CA ILE A 935 -5.21 9.00 18.78
C ILE A 935 -4.85 7.66 18.13
N ASN A 936 -5.52 6.56 18.51
CA ASN A 936 -5.32 5.25 17.88
C ASN A 936 -6.04 5.12 16.52
N ASN A 937 -6.83 6.13 16.14
CA ASN A 937 -7.27 6.29 14.76
C ASN A 937 -6.17 6.84 13.85
N ILE A 938 -5.06 7.37 14.38
CA ILE A 938 -3.94 7.84 13.55
C ILE A 938 -2.96 6.69 13.25
N GLY A 939 -2.53 6.59 11.99
CA GLY A 939 -1.57 5.58 11.53
C GLY A 939 -2.16 4.18 11.37
N SER A 940 -1.37 3.29 10.77
CA SER A 940 -1.76 1.91 10.47
C SER A 940 -1.66 1.00 11.68
N ASN A 941 -2.56 0.02 11.76
CA ASN A 941 -2.50 -1.02 12.78
C ASN A 941 -1.51 -2.15 12.45
N LEU A 942 -0.79 -2.05 11.33
CA LEU A 942 0.29 -2.97 10.96
C LEU A 942 1.62 -2.66 11.66
N VAL A 943 1.76 -1.48 12.28
CA VAL A 943 2.94 -1.18 13.11
C VAL A 943 2.91 -2.08 14.34
N ASN A 944 3.88 -2.97 14.44
CA ASN A 944 4.06 -3.95 15.51
C ASN A 944 5.33 -3.68 16.33
N ASP A 945 5.34 -4.24 17.53
CA ASP A 945 6.38 -4.13 18.55
C ASP A 945 7.17 -5.45 18.58
N THR A 946 7.91 -5.72 17.50
CA THR A 946 8.86 -6.85 17.42
C THR A 946 10.26 -6.36 17.73
N GLU A 947 10.91 -6.98 18.72
CA GLU A 947 12.36 -6.86 18.89
C GLU A 947 13.03 -7.60 17.72
N ASP A 948 13.70 -6.86 16.84
CA ASP A 948 14.40 -7.44 15.69
C ASP A 948 15.80 -7.92 16.08
N ASP A 949 16.18 -9.10 15.60
CA ASP A 949 17.54 -9.62 15.76
C ASP A 949 18.53 -8.88 14.85
N PHE A 950 19.32 -7.96 15.42
CA PHE A 950 20.44 -7.30 14.74
C PHE A 950 21.74 -7.37 15.56
N TYR A 951 22.90 -7.24 14.89
CA TYR A 951 24.22 -7.49 15.49
C TYR A 951 25.29 -6.46 15.07
N MET A 952 26.28 -6.26 15.93
CA MET A 952 27.45 -5.43 15.65
C MET A 952 28.41 -6.17 14.70
N ASN A 953 28.86 -5.51 13.63
CA ASN A 953 29.70 -6.11 12.58
C ASN A 953 31.06 -5.41 12.37
N TYR A 954 31.21 -4.12 12.72
CA TYR A 954 32.50 -3.44 12.67
C TYR A 954 32.62 -2.34 13.74
N PRO A 955 33.79 -2.18 14.41
CA PRO A 955 34.89 -3.12 14.42
C PRO A 955 34.48 -4.45 15.07
N GLU A 956 35.13 -5.55 14.69
CA GLU A 956 34.99 -6.83 15.38
C GLU A 956 35.44 -6.70 16.85
N ASN A 957 34.90 -7.53 17.74
CA ASN A 957 35.28 -7.50 19.14
C ASN A 957 36.79 -7.77 19.33
N ASP A 958 37.43 -6.91 20.13
CA ASP A 958 38.87 -6.88 20.42
C ASP A 958 39.76 -6.54 19.21
N ALA A 959 39.21 -5.92 18.15
CA ALA A 959 39.97 -5.50 16.99
C ALA A 959 40.87 -4.26 17.24
N GLU A 960 41.86 -4.09 16.37
CA GLU A 960 42.69 -2.88 16.27
C GLU A 960 42.15 -1.97 15.16
N VAL A 961 42.00 -0.66 15.41
CA VAL A 961 41.45 0.32 14.45
C VAL A 961 42.35 1.53 14.28
N ILE A 962 42.41 2.07 13.06
CA ILE A 962 43.15 3.30 12.76
C ILE A 962 42.34 4.50 13.27
N LYS A 963 42.99 5.34 14.09
CA LYS A 963 42.36 6.51 14.72
C LYS A 963 41.55 7.41 13.80
N ASP A 964 42.18 7.90 12.74
CA ASP A 964 41.60 8.93 11.86
C ASP A 964 40.56 8.37 10.87
N ASN A 965 40.21 7.07 10.96
CA ASN A 965 39.14 6.44 10.17
C ASN A 965 38.34 5.41 10.98
N CYS A 966 38.06 5.69 12.26
CA CYS A 966 37.27 4.80 13.10
C CYS A 966 35.77 4.92 12.77
N TYR A 967 35.17 3.84 12.29
CA TYR A 967 33.73 3.69 12.09
C TYR A 967 33.17 2.59 13.00
N LEU A 968 31.93 2.76 13.44
CA LEU A 968 31.11 1.70 14.05
C LEU A 968 30.01 1.32 13.04
N SER A 969 29.64 0.04 12.98
CA SER A 969 28.65 -0.50 12.06
C SER A 969 27.97 -1.76 12.62
N CYS A 970 26.69 -1.92 12.29
CA CYS A 970 25.87 -3.06 12.64
C CYS A 970 25.07 -3.56 11.42
N SER A 971 24.50 -4.76 11.50
CA SER A 971 23.49 -5.20 10.54
C SER A 971 22.24 -4.33 10.65
N ASN A 972 21.43 -4.28 9.59
CA ASN A 972 20.12 -3.62 9.68
C ASN A 972 19.16 -4.37 10.63
N SER A 973 18.22 -3.63 11.23
CA SER A 973 16.96 -4.15 11.77
C SER A 973 15.80 -3.62 10.90
N ASP A 974 14.77 -4.44 10.70
CA ASP A 974 13.68 -4.20 9.75
C ASP A 974 12.74 -3.05 10.19
N PHE A 975 12.60 -2.85 11.50
CA PHE A 975 11.76 -1.83 12.13
C PHE A 975 12.58 -0.68 12.74
N ALA A 976 13.89 -0.61 12.47
CA ALA A 976 14.73 0.51 12.90
C ALA A 976 14.46 1.77 12.07
N ASP A 977 14.18 2.87 12.77
CA ASP A 977 14.06 4.22 12.21
C ASP A 977 15.36 5.01 12.39
N LEU A 978 16.09 4.74 13.48
CA LEU A 978 17.44 5.24 13.74
C LEU A 978 18.20 4.29 14.68
N TYR A 979 19.51 4.47 14.75
CA TYR A 979 20.42 3.74 15.64
C TYR A 979 21.08 4.72 16.61
N VAL A 980 21.27 4.31 17.86
CA VAL A 980 22.00 5.06 18.90
C VAL A 980 23.33 4.33 19.15
N PHE A 981 24.44 4.98 18.82
CA PHE A 981 25.79 4.45 19.01
C PHE A 981 26.44 5.08 20.25
N GLU A 982 26.90 4.23 21.17
CA GLU A 982 27.58 4.65 22.40
C GLU A 982 29.01 4.10 22.44
N VAL A 983 29.99 4.94 22.82
CA VAL A 983 31.37 4.53 23.11
C VAL A 983 31.78 5.02 24.49
N ALA A 984 32.41 4.14 25.28
CA ALA A 984 32.86 4.39 26.63
C ALA A 984 34.31 3.95 26.86
N GLU A 985 34.94 4.49 27.92
CA GLU A 985 36.26 4.05 28.38
C GLU A 985 36.22 2.82 29.31
N ASP A 986 35.02 2.35 29.66
CA ASP A 986 34.78 1.16 30.49
C ASP A 986 33.62 0.32 29.95
N ASP A 987 33.71 -0.99 30.14
CA ASP A 987 32.75 -2.03 29.71
C ASP A 987 31.36 -1.89 30.34
N ASN A 988 31.26 -1.16 31.45
CA ASN A 988 30.02 -0.89 32.17
C ASN A 988 29.38 0.46 31.79
N PHE A 989 29.93 1.20 30.82
CA PHE A 989 29.42 2.48 30.31
C PHE A 989 29.25 3.56 31.40
N ASN A 990 30.13 3.59 32.41
CA ASN A 990 30.14 4.66 33.42
C ASN A 990 30.79 5.95 32.88
N ASN A 991 31.68 5.84 31.90
CA ASN A 991 32.40 6.95 31.26
C ASN A 991 32.18 6.93 29.74
N VAL A 992 30.96 7.27 29.31
CA VAL A 992 30.59 7.43 27.90
C VAL A 992 31.23 8.70 27.33
N ILE A 993 32.01 8.55 26.26
CA ILE A 993 32.70 9.64 25.56
C ILE A 993 32.04 10.00 24.22
N PHE A 994 31.21 9.10 23.68
CA PHE A 994 30.46 9.29 22.44
C PHE A 994 29.06 8.71 22.63
N ASN A 995 28.03 9.50 22.31
CA ASN A 995 26.64 9.07 22.25
C ASN A 995 25.97 9.87 21.13
N LYS A 996 25.56 9.20 20.05
CA LYS A 996 24.99 9.82 18.86
C LYS A 996 23.91 8.94 18.23
N GLU A 997 22.82 9.58 17.83
CA GLU A 997 21.83 8.99 16.92
C GLU A 997 22.35 9.04 15.47
N SER A 998 21.96 8.07 14.63
CA SER A 998 22.26 7.99 13.20
C SER A 998 21.08 7.38 12.46
N ILE A 999 20.70 7.94 11.30
CA ILE A 999 19.76 7.32 10.37
C ILE A 999 20.37 6.12 9.61
N ASN A 1000 21.69 5.92 9.73
CA ASN A 1000 22.42 4.84 9.09
C ASN A 1000 22.78 3.78 10.14
N ASN A 1001 22.90 2.52 9.70
CA ASN A 1001 23.43 1.41 10.50
C ASN A 1001 24.94 1.51 10.78
N CYS A 1002 25.57 2.65 10.49
CA CYS A 1002 26.96 2.98 10.80
C CYS A 1002 27.14 4.46 11.18
N ILE A 1003 28.28 4.80 11.78
CA ILE A 1003 28.68 6.18 12.13
C ILE A 1003 30.21 6.30 12.29
N GLN A 1004 30.79 7.47 11.97
CA GLN A 1004 32.19 7.78 12.24
C GLN A 1004 32.39 8.25 13.69
N VAL A 1005 33.44 7.78 14.35
CA VAL A 1005 33.82 8.18 15.71
C VAL A 1005 35.13 8.97 15.67
N ASN A 1006 35.09 10.19 16.21
CA ASN A 1006 36.21 11.14 16.21
C ASN A 1006 36.70 11.42 17.64
N GLY A 1007 37.94 11.89 17.79
CA GLY A 1007 38.48 12.36 19.07
C GLY A 1007 39.11 11.28 19.97
N LEU A 1008 39.47 10.12 19.41
CA LEU A 1008 40.04 8.99 20.15
C LEU A 1008 41.55 9.16 20.46
N GLU A 1009 42.04 8.42 21.46
CA GLU A 1009 43.45 8.44 21.92
C GLU A 1009 44.22 7.19 21.46
N ASP A 1010 45.41 7.40 20.86
CA ASP A 1010 46.30 6.33 20.37
C ASP A 1010 46.70 5.36 21.50
N GLY A 1011 46.63 4.06 21.23
CA GLY A 1011 46.98 3.00 22.18
C GLY A 1011 45.94 2.77 23.30
N LYS A 1012 44.77 3.40 23.23
CA LYS A 1012 43.67 3.24 24.20
C LYS A 1012 42.63 2.24 23.69
N THR A 1013 42.10 1.43 24.61
CA THR A 1013 40.97 0.54 24.37
C THR A 1013 39.68 1.23 24.76
N TYR A 1014 38.65 1.08 23.94
CA TYR A 1014 37.30 1.59 24.15
C TYR A 1014 36.28 0.46 24.03
N TYR A 1015 35.10 0.67 24.61
CA TYR A 1015 33.97 -0.25 24.58
C TYR A 1015 32.80 0.42 23.89
N TRP A 1016 32.05 -0.32 23.07
CA TRP A 1016 30.92 0.24 22.33
C TRP A 1016 29.73 -0.73 22.26
N ARG A 1017 28.55 -0.14 22.07
CA ARG A 1017 27.28 -0.83 21.86
C ARG A 1017 26.37 0.03 20.99
N VAL A 1018 25.31 -0.59 20.46
CA VAL A 1018 24.30 0.08 19.63
C VAL A 1018 22.90 -0.41 19.99
N SER A 1019 21.93 0.51 19.97
CA SER A 1019 20.50 0.18 20.01
C SER A 1019 19.78 0.74 18.80
N ALA A 1020 18.91 -0.05 18.18
CA ALA A 1020 17.94 0.43 17.19
C ALA A 1020 16.75 1.05 17.92
N LYS A 1021 16.08 2.03 17.30
CA LYS A 1021 14.91 2.73 17.82
C LYS A 1021 13.82 2.76 16.75
N ASN A 1022 12.60 2.39 17.10
CA ASN A 1022 11.42 2.63 16.29
C ASN A 1022 10.76 3.93 16.76
N LEU A 1023 10.54 4.88 15.83
CA LEU A 1023 10.03 6.21 16.16
C LEU A 1023 8.50 6.32 16.14
N SER A 1024 7.77 5.36 15.56
CA SER A 1024 6.30 5.41 15.52
C SER A 1024 5.71 5.54 16.91
N ARG A 1025 4.70 6.40 17.03
CA ARG A 1025 3.91 6.62 18.25
C ARG A 1025 3.26 5.35 18.80
N ARG A 1026 3.10 4.32 17.96
CA ARG A 1026 2.52 3.02 18.33
C ARG A 1026 3.51 2.10 19.05
N VAL A 1027 4.82 2.39 18.94
CA VAL A 1027 5.90 1.55 19.48
C VAL A 1027 6.81 2.37 20.40
N ASN A 1028 7.39 3.48 19.91
CA ASN A 1028 8.26 4.42 20.63
C ASN A 1028 9.27 3.73 21.58
N LYS A 1029 10.11 2.84 21.03
CA LYS A 1029 11.03 1.99 21.82
C LYS A 1029 12.40 1.88 21.18
N SER A 1030 13.37 1.57 22.03
CA SER A 1030 14.72 1.17 21.64
C SER A 1030 15.08 -0.23 22.16
N TYR A 1031 15.82 -0.99 21.37
CA TYR A 1031 16.31 -2.33 21.68
C TYR A 1031 17.80 -2.42 21.34
N PHE A 1032 18.60 -2.95 22.26
CA PHE A 1032 20.05 -3.14 22.07
C PHE A 1032 20.34 -4.32 21.14
N SER A 1033 21.43 -4.25 20.39
CA SER A 1033 21.86 -5.37 19.53
C SER A 1033 22.16 -6.63 20.33
N ASN A 1034 21.93 -7.80 19.72
CA ASN A 1034 22.20 -9.10 20.33
C ASN A 1034 23.69 -9.38 20.59
N SER A 1035 24.59 -8.56 20.03
CA SER A 1035 26.03 -8.64 20.26
C SER A 1035 26.46 -8.15 21.66
N GLY A 1036 25.61 -7.42 22.38
CA GLY A 1036 25.95 -6.87 23.70
C GLY A 1036 26.93 -5.70 23.62
N VAL A 1037 28.16 -5.90 24.10
CA VAL A 1037 29.23 -4.89 24.18
C VAL A 1037 30.49 -5.45 23.51
N TYR A 1038 31.08 -4.68 22.59
CA TYR A 1038 32.35 -5.00 21.94
C TYR A 1038 33.46 -4.03 22.38
N SER A 1039 34.71 -4.47 22.37
CA SER A 1039 35.90 -3.63 22.55
C SER A 1039 36.66 -3.40 21.24
N PHE A 1040 37.39 -2.28 21.13
CA PHE A 1040 38.43 -2.06 20.13
C PHE A 1040 39.60 -1.24 20.68
N THR A 1041 40.78 -1.37 20.10
CA THR A 1041 41.98 -0.59 20.48
C THR A 1041 42.46 0.28 19.34
N VAL A 1042 42.76 1.54 19.62
CA VAL A 1042 43.16 2.54 18.62
C VAL A 1042 44.66 2.47 18.37
N GLN A 1043 45.08 2.51 17.09
CA GLN A 1043 46.47 2.60 16.64
C GLN A 1043 46.80 3.98 16.03
#